data_AF-A0A4V1A727-F1
#
_entry.id   AF-A0A4V1A727-F1
#
_cell.length_a   1.000
_cell.length_b   1.000
_cell.length_c   1.000
_cell.angle_alpha   90.00
_cell.angle_beta   90.00
_cell.angle_gamma   90.00
#
_symmetry.space_group_name_H-M   'P 1'
#
loop_
_entity.id
_entity.type
_entity.pdbx_description
1 polymer ?
#
loop_
_entity_poly.entity_id
_entity_poly.type
_entity_poly.pdbx_seq_one_letter_code
_entity_poly.pdbx_strand_id
1 'polypeptide(L)'
;MRTYIIKLCFALALLISWHSLALQQHGTPLLSNFKPKDYNGGTQNWALIQDQRGVIYVGNNVGILEYDGASWRMIPTSNKAVVRSLALANNGRIYVGAKGELGYLDIDPVSGTHYISLLERIPPDYRNFQDIRQTFTTDEGVYFVSRNYIFYITPDKVEVWTSNSAFLKAFYLQQRLIVREAGTGLLQLHNGEFSPVPGADLLANITISMLEVYNQHTLLVGSRNGELFLLDNNGSKRWHTDIDDTLAHASLYTGIRLKNGDFALGTSEAGLYILTPEGKLKSHITSELGLVDQNIRALYQDHQQGLWLALDHGLSRVDLASAISYYNNTSGLQGNVLALHHHQGSLYAGTSLGLFRKNEQNRFEIFSKLSKQTWDFISFEQQLLIANSNGVYALNQQQLNLARASNQASKVLYQSRLNPQRVFIGLQDGLASMRFEQGNWVDEGLVPGVSGNLNSILETEDGELWLGTLADGVLKINLPQDWQGGNAVPLPVKKFGKNNGLPSKNRNSVHWYNNELLIATVAGFYRFDNTAQKFSLDNQLAAAFRGSQPWVRYPQPDQDNNLWLLTWDNDTGRRQAGVLFADSSGLYRWQASALKPLEDIPLDRLLIDEQNVIWFGGAEGVFRFSLNEHHDLPPKPPLLRQLRSIDGAALYSGGAIPEQLQLNADNNSLRFEYASPNFSHLFQPQFQVKLRGHDDNWSGWSNELYRDYTNLAGGEYQFMVRSRDHQGNLQLSGQLNVHIASPWYLSTSALIIYVLFTLMLLYLLFKWRIHHLLKEKQQLTALVEERTAHLQHAMAQYKHAKQSAESATQAKGEFLANMSHELRTPLNAVLGFSELAQQSDDLATQKNYLGKIIASGKILLSIINDILDFSKIDAGKLILEEVPFNLRDTLTQVTEMFSAQLAQKPLTFTLAVAENIPQLLIGDALRLSQVLINLLSNAIKFTEQGEIQLSIKAKHSAAGWQLDFAVSDTGIGITDTQQQLLFTAFNQADSSISRKYGGTGLGLTICQRLISLMGGKLQVNSTPLKGSTFSFSLLFEPATEDQTAVIAEEKPLTIATAAKHTILLVEDNYFNQALAQIILQKLGYQVLTATSGEQALKYLEQHQVSLILMDIEMPGINGYDTTKQLRQTARFSTIPVIAMTAHGSDTTEFSAKQAGMNDLLLKPIEANALAEIIAKWLS
;
A
#
# COMPACT_ATOMS: atom_id res chain seq x y z
N MET A 1 -13.28 -21.26 65.75
CA MET A 1 -13.30 -19.89 65.17
C MET A 1 -12.03 -19.53 64.41
N ARG A 2 -10.83 -19.61 65.01
CA ARG A 2 -9.55 -19.25 64.34
C ARG A 2 -9.29 -19.99 63.03
N THR A 3 -9.58 -21.28 62.94
CA THR A 3 -9.41 -22.09 61.72
C THR A 3 -10.41 -21.76 60.61
N TYR A 4 -11.62 -21.32 60.99
CA TYR A 4 -12.65 -20.88 60.04
C TYR A 4 -12.34 -19.48 59.51
N ILE A 5 -11.81 -18.57 60.34
CA ILE A 5 -11.36 -17.25 59.91
C ILE A 5 -10.15 -17.36 58.99
N ILE A 6 -9.20 -18.27 59.26
CA ILE A 6 -8.06 -18.49 58.37
C ILE A 6 -8.51 -19.08 57.02
N LYS A 7 -9.44 -20.05 57.00
CA LYS A 7 -10.00 -20.57 55.75
C LYS A 7 -10.84 -19.55 54.98
N LEU A 8 -11.58 -18.69 55.69
CA LEU A 8 -12.36 -17.61 55.07
C LEU A 8 -11.44 -16.51 54.52
N CYS A 9 -10.36 -16.15 55.22
CA CYS A 9 -9.35 -15.20 54.72
C CYS A 9 -8.54 -15.80 53.57
N PHE A 10 -8.27 -17.11 53.56
CA PHE A 10 -7.63 -17.78 52.41
C PHE A 10 -8.58 -17.85 51.21
N ALA A 11 -9.87 -18.13 51.42
CA ALA A 11 -10.88 -18.13 50.38
C ALA A 11 -11.15 -16.71 49.84
N LEU A 12 -11.19 -15.68 50.70
CA LEU A 12 -11.26 -14.28 50.27
C LEU A 12 -9.97 -13.85 49.56
N ALA A 13 -8.79 -14.25 50.02
CA ALA A 13 -7.53 -13.95 49.33
C ALA A 13 -7.45 -14.66 47.96
N LEU A 14 -7.99 -15.87 47.83
CA LEU A 14 -8.15 -16.57 46.56
C LEU A 14 -9.19 -15.87 45.65
N LEU A 15 -10.32 -15.42 46.19
CA LEU A 15 -11.33 -14.66 45.44
C LEU A 15 -10.85 -13.27 44.98
N ILE A 16 -10.05 -12.60 45.83
CA ILE A 16 -9.45 -11.28 45.53
C ILE A 16 -8.30 -11.44 44.54
N SER A 17 -7.47 -12.50 44.64
CA SER A 17 -6.43 -12.78 43.66
C SER A 17 -6.99 -13.20 42.30
N TRP A 18 -8.11 -13.94 42.26
CA TRP A 18 -8.81 -14.28 41.01
C TRP A 18 -9.43 -13.05 40.33
N HIS A 19 -9.98 -12.10 41.09
CA HIS A 19 -10.49 -10.84 40.51
C HIS A 19 -9.38 -9.87 40.10
N SER A 20 -8.20 -9.91 40.74
CA SER A 20 -7.07 -9.07 40.33
C SER A 20 -6.29 -9.62 39.13
N LEU A 21 -6.25 -10.95 38.93
CA LEU A 21 -5.62 -11.56 37.75
C LEU A 21 -6.44 -11.39 36.45
N ALA A 22 -7.75 -11.17 36.56
CA ALA A 22 -8.62 -10.95 35.40
C ALA A 22 -8.39 -9.58 34.71
N LEU A 23 -7.80 -8.61 35.40
CA LEU A 23 -7.63 -7.24 34.90
C LEU A 23 -6.39 -7.03 34.01
N GLN A 24 -5.56 -8.06 33.82
CA GLN A 24 -4.21 -7.89 33.28
C GLN A 24 -3.93 -8.76 32.05
N GLN A 25 -4.94 -9.02 31.19
CA GLN A 25 -4.78 -9.87 29.99
C GLN A 25 -5.04 -9.19 28.64
N HIS A 26 -5.07 -7.86 28.56
CA HIS A 26 -5.31 -7.18 27.28
C HIS A 26 -4.01 -7.12 26.44
N GLY A 27 -4.13 -7.37 25.13
CA GLY A 27 -3.04 -7.16 24.17
C GLY A 27 -2.99 -5.72 23.68
N THR A 28 -2.15 -5.46 22.69
CA THR A 28 -2.17 -4.15 22.02
C THR A 28 -3.47 -4.01 21.23
N PRO A 29 -4.26 -2.95 21.44
CA PRO A 29 -5.48 -2.72 20.67
C PRO A 29 -5.15 -2.46 19.20
N LEU A 30 -6.13 -2.67 18.32
CA LEU A 30 -5.98 -2.31 16.91
C LEU A 30 -5.75 -0.80 16.77
N LEU A 31 -4.84 -0.42 15.87
CA LEU A 31 -4.46 0.96 15.63
C LEU A 31 -4.36 1.26 14.14
N SER A 32 -4.81 2.46 13.77
CA SER A 32 -4.66 3.05 12.45
C SER A 32 -3.71 4.23 12.52
N ASN A 33 -2.74 4.27 11.62
CA ASN A 33 -1.67 5.26 11.60
C ASN A 33 -1.70 6.05 10.30
N PHE A 34 -1.59 7.37 10.38
CA PHE A 34 -1.56 8.28 9.24
C PHE A 34 -0.30 9.15 9.32
N LYS A 35 0.58 9.00 8.35
CA LYS A 35 1.83 9.77 8.21
C LYS A 35 1.56 11.06 7.41
N PRO A 36 2.44 12.07 7.51
CA PRO A 36 2.28 13.34 6.77
C PRO A 36 2.03 13.19 5.26
N LYS A 37 2.67 12.19 4.63
CA LYS A 37 2.45 11.86 3.22
C LYS A 37 1.02 11.41 2.88
N ASP A 38 0.30 10.85 3.84
CA ASP A 38 -1.05 10.30 3.62
C ASP A 38 -2.11 11.40 3.56
N TYR A 39 -1.88 12.53 4.25
CA TYR A 39 -2.81 13.67 4.30
C TYR A 39 -2.30 14.94 3.61
N ASN A 40 -1.10 14.90 3.02
CA ASN A 40 -0.47 16.01 2.30
C ASN A 40 -0.48 17.34 3.08
N GLY A 41 -0.17 17.26 4.38
CA GLY A 41 -0.02 18.38 5.30
C GLY A 41 1.38 18.39 5.90
N GLY A 42 1.67 19.31 6.82
CA GLY A 42 2.95 19.24 7.52
C GLY A 42 2.89 18.33 8.74
N THR A 43 4.02 18.17 9.43
CA THR A 43 4.24 17.06 10.37
C THR A 43 3.40 17.13 11.64
N GLN A 44 3.23 18.35 12.18
CA GLN A 44 2.68 18.58 13.53
C GLN A 44 1.18 18.80 13.54
N ASN A 45 0.49 18.05 14.39
CA ASN A 45 -0.95 18.13 14.60
C ASN A 45 -1.27 18.59 16.03
N TRP A 46 -2.15 19.57 16.18
CA TRP A 46 -2.32 20.32 17.44
C TRP A 46 -3.70 20.18 18.06
N ALA A 47 -4.72 19.90 17.26
CA ALA A 47 -6.11 19.83 17.71
C ALA A 47 -6.88 18.80 16.89
N LEU A 48 -7.91 18.21 17.50
CA LEU A 48 -8.79 17.21 16.90
C LEU A 48 -10.21 17.47 17.33
N ILE A 49 -11.16 17.43 16.39
CA ILE A 49 -12.59 17.40 16.66
C ILE A 49 -13.32 16.56 15.60
N GLN A 50 -14.54 16.14 15.90
CA GLN A 50 -15.44 15.50 14.95
C GLN A 50 -16.74 16.30 14.81
N ASP A 51 -17.22 16.50 13.58
CA ASP A 51 -18.54 17.13 13.35
C ASP A 51 -19.71 16.13 13.51
N GLN A 52 -20.93 16.64 13.41
CA GLN A 52 -22.15 15.83 13.56
C GLN A 52 -22.32 14.76 12.48
N ARG A 53 -21.69 14.95 11.31
CA ARG A 53 -21.69 14.00 10.18
C ARG A 53 -20.71 12.86 10.41
N GLY A 54 -19.75 13.02 11.32
CA GLY A 54 -18.71 12.05 11.64
C GLY A 54 -17.35 12.38 11.02
N VAL A 55 -17.22 13.51 10.33
CA VAL A 55 -15.97 13.93 9.68
C VAL A 55 -14.99 14.45 10.74
N ILE A 56 -13.72 14.02 10.66
CA ILE A 56 -12.65 14.44 11.57
C ILE A 56 -11.97 15.69 11.02
N TYR A 57 -11.71 16.66 11.89
CA TYR A 57 -10.93 17.85 11.59
C TYR A 57 -9.70 17.92 12.48
N VAL A 58 -8.57 18.26 11.88
CA VAL A 58 -7.27 18.31 12.54
C VAL A 58 -6.65 19.68 12.35
N GLY A 59 -6.25 20.31 13.45
CA GLY A 59 -5.42 21.52 13.40
C GLY A 59 -3.99 21.13 13.05
N ASN A 60 -3.48 21.59 11.92
CA ASN A 60 -2.18 21.24 11.38
C ASN A 60 -1.31 22.50 11.20
N ASN A 61 -0.01 22.31 11.00
CA ASN A 61 0.93 23.42 10.81
C ASN A 61 0.71 24.23 9.50
N VAL A 62 -0.02 23.70 8.52
CA VAL A 62 -0.34 24.41 7.26
C VAL A 62 -1.83 24.72 7.06
N GLY A 63 -2.67 24.48 8.07
CA GLY A 63 -4.11 24.75 8.00
C GLY A 63 -4.94 23.74 8.77
N ILE A 64 -6.16 23.47 8.28
CA ILE A 64 -7.06 22.45 8.83
C ILE A 64 -7.06 21.25 7.88
N LEU A 65 -6.86 20.04 8.40
CA LEU A 65 -7.08 18.81 7.64
C LEU A 65 -8.49 18.31 7.93
N GLU A 66 -9.18 17.83 6.91
CA GLU A 66 -10.49 17.20 7.00
C GLU A 66 -10.37 15.75 6.52
N TYR A 67 -10.93 14.80 7.28
CA TYR A 67 -10.94 13.38 6.97
C TYR A 67 -12.33 12.77 7.09
N ASP A 68 -12.80 12.18 6.00
CA ASP A 68 -14.14 11.61 5.87
C ASP A 68 -14.19 10.08 5.96
N GLY A 69 -13.07 9.46 6.34
CA GLY A 69 -12.92 8.00 6.45
C GLY A 69 -12.28 7.35 5.25
N ALA A 70 -12.08 8.11 4.17
CA ALA A 70 -11.39 7.62 2.98
C ALA A 70 -10.36 8.60 2.41
N SER A 71 -10.65 9.89 2.45
CA SER A 71 -9.82 10.92 1.81
C SER A 71 -9.50 12.07 2.75
N TRP A 72 -8.32 12.65 2.56
CA TRP A 72 -7.86 13.84 3.27
C TRP A 72 -8.00 15.08 2.39
N ARG A 73 -8.53 16.16 2.96
CA ARG A 73 -8.62 17.48 2.31
C ARG A 73 -7.96 18.53 3.19
N MET A 74 -7.06 19.33 2.61
CA MET A 74 -6.46 20.48 3.28
C MET A 74 -7.32 21.74 3.04
N ILE A 75 -7.71 22.40 4.12
CA ILE A 75 -8.41 23.68 4.13
C ILE A 75 -7.42 24.74 4.65
N PRO A 76 -6.87 25.61 3.78
CA PRO A 76 -5.92 26.62 4.20
C PRO A 76 -6.62 27.72 5.01
N THR A 77 -5.95 28.25 6.04
CA THR A 77 -6.34 29.55 6.62
C THR A 77 -5.89 30.69 5.71
N SER A 78 -6.36 31.91 5.95
CA SER A 78 -6.05 33.09 5.13
C SER A 78 -4.55 33.33 4.90
N ASN A 79 -3.70 32.92 5.85
CA ASN A 79 -2.25 33.07 5.82
C ASN A 79 -1.49 31.72 5.90
N LYS A 80 -2.17 30.58 5.67
CA LYS A 80 -1.61 29.22 5.85
C LYS A 80 -0.94 29.04 7.23
N ALA A 81 -1.54 29.64 8.25
CA ALA A 81 -1.02 29.61 9.62
C ALA A 81 -1.15 28.22 10.24
N VAL A 82 -0.31 28.02 11.26
CA VAL A 82 -0.43 26.89 12.16
C VAL A 82 -1.73 27.00 12.95
N VAL A 83 -2.61 26.02 12.77
CA VAL A 83 -3.85 25.90 13.54
C VAL A 83 -3.54 25.20 14.85
N ARG A 84 -3.85 25.86 15.96
CA ARG A 84 -3.51 25.42 17.32
C ARG A 84 -4.69 24.84 18.08
N SER A 85 -5.90 25.31 17.78
CA SER A 85 -7.12 24.88 18.48
C SER A 85 -8.33 24.89 17.56
N LEU A 86 -9.26 23.98 17.85
CA LEU A 86 -10.53 23.82 17.16
C LEU A 86 -11.65 23.66 18.20
N ALA A 87 -12.84 24.19 17.92
CA ALA A 87 -14.01 24.00 18.77
C ALA A 87 -15.29 23.88 17.93
N LEU A 88 -16.15 22.92 18.26
CA LEU A 88 -17.43 22.71 17.59
C LEU A 88 -18.57 23.35 18.40
N ALA A 89 -19.30 24.28 17.80
CA ALA A 89 -20.48 24.88 18.39
C ALA A 89 -21.73 24.01 18.20
N ASN A 90 -22.76 24.24 19.01
CA ASN A 90 -24.03 23.48 18.98
C ASN A 90 -24.76 23.58 17.63
N ASN A 91 -24.57 24.68 16.90
CA ASN A 91 -25.10 24.86 15.54
C ASN A 91 -24.28 24.15 14.44
N GLY A 92 -23.24 23.39 14.80
CA GLY A 92 -22.39 22.65 13.87
C GLY A 92 -21.21 23.45 13.30
N ARG A 93 -21.08 24.75 13.61
CA ARG A 93 -19.96 25.58 13.17
C ARG A 93 -18.67 25.20 13.89
N ILE A 94 -17.58 25.11 13.14
CA ILE A 94 -16.25 24.85 13.69
C ILE A 94 -15.48 26.16 13.78
N TYR A 95 -15.10 26.57 14.98
CA TYR A 95 -14.21 27.70 15.22
C TYR A 95 -12.76 27.26 15.25
N VAL A 96 -11.89 28.12 14.74
CA VAL A 96 -10.48 27.83 14.48
C VAL A 96 -9.61 28.92 15.11
N GLY A 97 -8.74 28.51 16.03
CA GLY A 97 -7.68 29.35 16.59
C GLY A 97 -6.33 29.01 15.96
N ALA A 98 -5.66 30.01 15.38
CA ALA A 98 -4.41 29.84 14.66
C ALA A 98 -3.34 30.86 15.09
N LYS A 99 -2.15 30.73 14.51
CA LYS A 99 -1.06 31.70 14.68
C LYS A 99 -1.36 32.99 13.90
N GLY A 100 -1.55 34.08 14.63
CA GLY A 100 -1.84 35.41 14.11
C GLY A 100 -3.23 35.53 13.49
N GLU A 101 -4.11 34.54 13.72
CA GLU A 101 -5.39 34.45 13.04
C GLU A 101 -6.43 33.70 13.88
N LEU A 102 -7.71 34.07 13.73
CA LEU A 102 -8.84 33.43 14.43
C LEU A 102 -10.12 33.57 13.61
N GLY A 103 -10.92 32.50 13.54
CA GLY A 103 -12.06 32.47 12.65
C GLY A 103 -12.91 31.22 12.78
N TYR A 104 -13.61 30.86 11.71
CA TYR A 104 -14.44 29.66 11.65
C TYR A 104 -14.45 29.03 10.26
N LEU A 105 -14.85 27.77 10.19
CA LEU A 105 -15.13 27.08 8.93
C LEU A 105 -16.58 27.33 8.55
N ASP A 106 -16.77 27.86 7.35
CA ASP A 106 -18.06 27.95 6.70
C ASP A 106 -18.20 26.86 5.65
N ILE A 107 -19.42 26.36 5.49
CA ILE A 107 -19.72 25.22 4.62
C ILE A 107 -20.63 25.71 3.50
N ASP A 108 -20.02 26.08 2.37
CA ASP A 108 -20.76 26.46 1.18
C ASP A 108 -21.15 25.21 0.36
N PRO A 109 -22.39 25.09 -0.16
CA PRO A 109 -22.81 23.95 -0.97
C PRO A 109 -21.96 23.72 -2.23
N VAL A 110 -21.48 24.78 -2.88
CA VAL A 110 -20.79 24.75 -4.18
C VAL A 110 -19.27 24.71 -3.98
N SER A 111 -18.71 25.65 -3.22
CA SER A 111 -17.25 25.75 -3.00
C SER A 111 -16.73 24.86 -1.86
N GLY A 112 -17.63 24.26 -1.07
CA GLY A 112 -17.28 23.37 0.02
C GLY A 112 -16.83 24.11 1.29
N THR A 113 -16.16 23.38 2.16
CA THR A 113 -15.68 23.91 3.45
C THR A 113 -14.51 24.87 3.22
N HIS A 114 -14.64 26.10 3.70
CA HIS A 114 -13.61 27.13 3.59
C HIS A 114 -13.49 27.93 4.89
N TYR A 115 -12.36 28.59 5.05
CA TYR A 115 -12.04 29.35 6.26
C TYR A 115 -12.49 30.81 6.15
N ILE A 116 -13.19 31.31 7.16
CA ILE A 116 -13.58 32.72 7.31
C ILE A 116 -12.85 33.33 8.51
N SER A 117 -12.06 34.38 8.23
CA SER A 117 -11.35 35.16 9.24
C SER A 117 -12.30 36.05 10.04
N LEU A 118 -12.06 36.14 11.35
CA LEU A 118 -12.70 37.10 12.25
C LEU A 118 -11.74 38.19 12.73
N LEU A 119 -10.53 38.27 12.17
CA LEU A 119 -9.47 39.20 12.62
C LEU A 119 -9.91 40.66 12.56
N GLU A 120 -10.72 41.04 11.57
CA GLU A 120 -11.22 42.40 11.43
C GLU A 120 -12.17 42.82 12.56
N ARG A 121 -12.83 41.85 13.21
CA ARG A 121 -13.68 42.12 14.39
C ARG A 121 -12.87 42.41 15.64
N ILE A 122 -11.58 42.04 15.67
CA ILE A 122 -10.70 42.32 16.80
C ILE A 122 -10.22 43.77 16.73
N PRO A 123 -10.33 44.56 17.81
CA PRO A 123 -9.80 45.91 17.83
C PRO A 123 -8.30 45.93 17.51
N PRO A 124 -7.79 46.89 16.71
CA PRO A 124 -6.40 46.91 16.24
C PRO A 124 -5.35 46.75 17.34
N ASP A 125 -5.56 47.36 18.52
CA ASP A 125 -4.63 47.34 19.66
C ASP A 125 -4.42 45.93 20.26
N TYR A 126 -5.31 44.99 19.97
CA TYR A 126 -5.26 43.62 20.49
C TYR A 126 -4.90 42.58 19.43
N ARG A 127 -4.59 42.96 18.18
CA ARG A 127 -4.29 42.02 17.09
C ARG A 127 -2.90 41.37 17.20
N ASN A 128 -2.05 41.81 18.13
CA ASN A 128 -0.71 41.27 18.38
C ASN A 128 -0.69 40.04 19.31
N PHE A 129 -1.75 39.21 19.28
CA PHE A 129 -1.95 38.07 20.19
C PHE A 129 -1.05 36.84 19.92
N GLN A 130 -0.23 36.86 18.86
CA GLN A 130 0.66 35.78 18.43
C GLN A 130 -0.04 34.47 18.06
N ASP A 131 -0.56 33.71 19.02
CA ASP A 131 -1.23 32.43 18.78
C ASP A 131 -2.48 32.25 19.65
N ILE A 132 -3.57 31.80 19.03
CA ILE A 132 -4.76 31.34 19.76
C ILE A 132 -4.59 29.87 20.13
N ARG A 133 -4.22 29.61 21.38
CA ARG A 133 -3.81 28.29 21.89
C ARG A 133 -4.99 27.41 22.28
N GLN A 134 -6.11 28.00 22.68
CA GLN A 134 -7.35 27.29 22.97
C GLN A 134 -8.56 28.07 22.44
N THR A 135 -9.57 27.30 22.02
CA THR A 135 -10.85 27.82 21.56
C THR A 135 -11.96 27.06 22.26
N PHE A 136 -12.99 27.74 22.75
CA PHE A 136 -14.15 27.13 23.41
C PHE A 136 -15.44 27.80 22.97
N THR A 137 -16.49 27.03 22.75
CA THR A 137 -17.80 27.54 22.32
C THR A 137 -18.80 27.55 23.47
N THR A 138 -19.63 28.59 23.51
CA THR A 138 -20.82 28.68 24.38
C THR A 138 -22.07 28.67 23.50
N ASP A 139 -23.25 28.73 24.12
CA ASP A 139 -24.50 28.87 23.37
C ASP A 139 -24.63 30.23 22.67
N GLU A 140 -23.94 31.26 23.18
CA GLU A 140 -24.06 32.66 22.71
C GLU A 140 -22.86 33.15 21.90
N GLY A 141 -21.70 32.51 22.02
CA GLY A 141 -20.45 33.00 21.45
C GLY A 141 -19.29 32.01 21.52
N VAL A 142 -18.07 32.54 21.33
CA VAL A 142 -16.83 31.76 21.30
C VAL A 142 -15.72 32.48 22.06
N TYR A 143 -15.00 31.73 22.89
CA TYR A 143 -13.75 32.17 23.52
C TYR A 143 -12.56 31.77 22.67
N PHE A 144 -11.67 32.73 22.39
CA PHE A 144 -10.34 32.51 21.83
C PHE A 144 -9.29 32.95 22.85
N VAL A 145 -8.46 32.02 23.29
CA VAL A 145 -7.47 32.23 24.35
C VAL A 145 -6.08 32.25 23.74
N SER A 146 -5.39 33.38 23.92
CA SER A 146 -3.96 33.55 23.61
C SER A 146 -3.15 33.69 24.89
N ARG A 147 -1.83 33.86 24.77
CA ARG A 147 -0.96 34.08 25.92
C ARG A 147 -1.27 35.39 26.67
N ASN A 148 -1.67 36.43 25.95
CA ASN A 148 -1.81 37.78 26.51
C ASN A 148 -3.28 38.24 26.63
N TYR A 149 -4.14 37.66 25.81
CA TYR A 149 -5.54 38.09 25.63
C TYR A 149 -6.49 36.89 25.63
N ILE A 150 -7.67 37.10 26.21
CA ILE A 150 -8.84 36.24 26.00
C ILE A 150 -9.87 37.08 25.26
N PHE A 151 -10.33 36.60 24.11
CA PHE A 151 -11.40 37.21 23.34
C PHE A 151 -12.68 36.41 23.54
N TYR A 152 -13.79 37.06 23.86
CA TYR A 152 -15.11 36.47 23.76
C TYR A 152 -15.89 37.18 22.66
N ILE A 153 -16.26 36.44 21.63
CA ILE A 153 -16.89 36.97 20.43
C ILE A 153 -18.31 36.42 20.34
N THR A 154 -19.29 37.32 20.36
CA THR A 154 -20.69 37.02 20.03
C THR A 154 -21.03 37.62 18.66
N PRO A 155 -22.24 37.46 18.11
CA PRO A 155 -22.64 38.17 16.89
C PRO A 155 -22.52 39.70 17.03
N ASP A 156 -22.85 40.24 18.21
CA ASP A 156 -23.01 41.69 18.41
C ASP A 156 -21.81 42.39 19.06
N LYS A 157 -20.99 41.68 19.85
CA LYS A 157 -19.89 42.28 20.62
C LYS A 157 -18.63 41.43 20.67
N VAL A 158 -17.50 42.09 20.97
CA VAL A 158 -16.21 41.48 21.28
C VAL A 158 -15.76 41.98 22.64
N GLU A 159 -15.62 41.07 23.60
CA GLU A 159 -15.06 41.35 24.93
C GLU A 159 -13.61 40.85 25.00
N VAL A 160 -12.76 41.61 25.69
CA VAL A 160 -11.32 41.31 25.80
C VAL A 160 -10.90 41.37 27.26
N TRP A 161 -10.26 40.29 27.74
CA TRP A 161 -9.55 40.28 29.02
C TRP A 161 -8.04 40.24 28.79
N THR A 162 -7.31 40.98 29.60
CA THR A 162 -5.84 41.08 29.57
C THR A 162 -5.24 40.55 30.87
N SER A 163 -4.04 39.97 30.78
CA SER A 163 -3.24 39.60 31.94
C SER A 163 -2.02 40.51 32.07
N ASN A 164 -1.61 40.81 33.31
CA ASN A 164 -0.32 41.48 33.58
C ASN A 164 0.87 40.52 33.49
N SER A 165 0.63 39.22 33.34
CA SER A 165 1.67 38.19 33.22
C SER A 165 1.48 37.37 31.94
N ALA A 166 0.75 36.26 32.00
CA ALA A 166 0.39 35.43 30.85
C ALA A 166 -0.68 34.39 31.23
N PHE A 167 -1.67 34.20 30.35
CA PHE A 167 -2.54 33.02 30.36
C PHE A 167 -1.77 31.81 29.81
N LEU A 168 -1.48 30.84 30.68
CA LEU A 168 -0.66 29.68 30.34
C LEU A 168 -1.47 28.55 29.72
N LYS A 169 -2.67 28.31 30.26
CA LYS A 169 -3.60 27.27 29.82
C LYS A 169 -5.03 27.67 30.22
N ALA A 170 -6.01 27.33 29.40
CA ALA A 170 -7.42 27.47 29.70
C ALA A 170 -8.15 26.15 29.48
N PHE A 171 -9.28 26.02 30.17
CA PHE A 171 -10.18 24.87 30.18
C PHE A 171 -11.62 25.39 30.21
N TYR A 172 -12.54 24.65 29.59
CA TYR A 172 -13.96 24.97 29.64
C TYR A 172 -14.72 23.74 30.11
N LEU A 173 -15.19 23.78 31.35
CA LEU A 173 -15.81 22.63 32.03
C LEU A 173 -17.02 23.13 32.81
N GLN A 174 -18.11 22.38 32.78
CA GLN A 174 -19.35 22.73 33.50
C GLN A 174 -19.81 24.17 33.21
N GLN A 175 -19.75 24.58 31.93
CA GLN A 175 -20.08 25.93 31.44
C GLN A 175 -19.25 27.09 32.03
N ARG A 176 -18.11 26.79 32.66
CA ARG A 176 -17.20 27.78 33.23
C ARG A 176 -15.88 27.81 32.48
N LEU A 177 -15.41 29.03 32.17
CA LEU A 177 -14.05 29.23 31.68
C LEU A 177 -13.10 29.28 32.88
N ILE A 178 -12.15 28.35 32.91
CA ILE A 178 -11.11 28.27 33.94
C ILE A 178 -9.76 28.50 33.26
N VAL A 179 -8.96 29.42 33.78
CA VAL A 179 -7.67 29.79 33.21
C VAL A 179 -6.57 29.70 34.26
N ARG A 180 -5.39 29.27 33.81
CA ARG A 180 -4.17 29.27 34.60
C ARG A 180 -3.37 30.51 34.21
N GLU A 181 -3.29 31.46 35.13
CA GLU A 181 -2.49 32.68 34.95
C GLU A 181 -1.15 32.54 35.69
N ALA A 182 -0.06 32.93 35.03
CA ALA A 182 1.28 32.89 35.61
C ALA A 182 1.37 33.77 36.87
N GLY A 183 1.85 33.19 37.98
CA GLY A 183 2.00 33.89 39.27
C GLY A 183 0.74 33.98 40.13
N THR A 184 -0.47 33.87 39.55
CA THR A 184 -1.74 34.04 40.29
C THR A 184 -2.38 32.73 40.72
N GLY A 185 -2.40 31.72 39.84
CA GLY A 185 -3.08 30.45 40.13
C GLY A 185 -4.08 30.05 39.06
N LEU A 186 -5.00 29.16 39.45
CA LEU A 186 -6.21 28.84 38.70
C LEU A 186 -7.27 29.90 39.00
N LEU A 187 -7.80 30.52 37.95
CA LEU A 187 -8.87 31.51 37.99
C LEU A 187 -10.09 30.97 37.24
N GLN A 188 -11.28 31.27 37.73
CA GLN A 188 -12.55 31.01 37.04
C GLN A 188 -13.23 32.32 36.68
N LEU A 189 -13.80 32.38 35.48
CA LEU A 189 -14.64 33.49 35.04
C LEU A 189 -16.05 33.32 35.65
N HIS A 190 -16.48 34.30 36.44
CA HIS A 190 -17.81 34.33 37.04
C HIS A 190 -18.35 35.76 37.01
N ASN A 191 -19.56 35.96 36.46
CA ASN A 191 -20.17 37.29 36.27
C ASN A 191 -19.29 38.31 35.53
N GLY A 192 -18.49 37.84 34.56
CA GLY A 192 -17.60 38.70 33.75
C GLY A 192 -16.25 39.03 34.38
N GLU A 193 -16.00 38.61 35.63
CA GLU A 193 -14.74 38.84 36.34
C GLU A 193 -14.03 37.52 36.69
N PHE A 194 -12.69 37.54 36.67
CA PHE A 194 -11.88 36.40 37.08
C PHE A 194 -11.70 36.38 38.60
N SER A 195 -12.01 35.24 39.22
CA SER A 195 -11.79 35.00 40.66
C SER A 195 -11.01 33.69 40.87
N PRO A 196 -10.25 33.54 41.96
CA PRO A 196 -9.54 32.29 42.26
C PRO A 196 -10.48 31.09 42.34
N VAL A 197 -10.04 29.95 41.82
CA VAL A 197 -10.78 28.69 41.97
C VAL A 197 -10.66 28.21 43.42
N PRO A 198 -11.79 27.97 44.14
CA PRO A 198 -11.75 27.47 45.52
C PRO A 198 -10.96 26.16 45.65
N GLY A 199 -10.14 26.04 46.70
CA GLY A 199 -9.37 24.83 47.00
C GLY A 199 -8.09 24.62 46.14
N ALA A 200 -7.81 25.53 45.21
CA ALA A 200 -6.69 25.42 44.26
C ALA A 200 -5.36 26.01 44.77
N ASP A 201 -5.25 26.34 46.06
CA ASP A 201 -4.08 27.02 46.63
C ASP A 201 -2.77 26.24 46.41
N LEU A 202 -2.80 24.91 46.58
CA LEU A 202 -1.64 24.03 46.34
C LEU A 202 -1.24 23.94 44.86
N LEU A 203 -2.12 24.33 43.95
CA LEU A 203 -1.92 24.28 42.50
C LEU A 203 -1.34 25.61 41.95
N ALA A 204 -1.22 26.64 42.79
CA ALA A 204 -0.85 28.00 42.39
C ALA A 204 0.54 28.12 41.76
N ASN A 205 1.45 27.16 42.02
CA ASN A 205 2.79 27.09 41.42
C ASN A 205 2.98 25.87 40.50
N ILE A 206 1.92 25.08 40.29
CA ILE A 206 1.98 23.88 39.46
C ILE A 206 1.65 24.26 38.01
N THR A 207 2.42 23.68 37.07
CA THR A 207 2.12 23.79 35.63
C THR A 207 1.04 22.76 35.30
N ILE A 208 -0.18 23.22 35.08
CA ILE A 208 -1.34 22.36 34.82
C ILE A 208 -1.44 22.10 33.32
N SER A 209 -1.40 20.83 32.94
CA SER A 209 -1.53 20.36 31.56
C SER A 209 -2.95 19.89 31.24
N MET A 210 -3.64 19.32 32.23
CA MET A 210 -4.95 18.70 32.11
C MET A 210 -5.87 19.14 33.24
N LEU A 211 -7.14 19.35 32.93
CA LEU A 211 -8.22 19.53 33.89
C LEU A 211 -9.46 18.82 33.34
N GLU A 212 -10.00 17.87 34.09
CA GLU A 212 -11.14 17.05 33.67
C GLU A 212 -12.13 16.81 34.80
N VAL A 213 -13.38 16.44 34.47
CA VAL A 213 -14.40 16.14 35.48
C VAL A 213 -14.18 14.73 36.03
N TYR A 214 -13.78 14.61 37.31
CA TYR A 214 -13.64 13.32 37.98
C TYR A 214 -15.01 12.79 38.44
N ASN A 215 -15.79 13.63 39.11
CA ASN A 215 -17.19 13.38 39.44
C ASN A 215 -17.95 14.73 39.48
N GLN A 216 -19.21 14.74 39.91
CA GLN A 216 -20.04 15.95 39.92
C GLN A 216 -19.42 17.15 40.68
N HIS A 217 -18.61 16.90 41.70
CA HIS A 217 -18.07 17.93 42.63
C HIS A 217 -16.54 17.99 42.65
N THR A 218 -15.87 17.09 41.94
CA THR A 218 -14.41 16.95 41.96
C THR A 218 -13.85 16.99 40.56
N LEU A 219 -12.80 17.78 40.37
CA LEU A 219 -12.01 17.85 39.14
C LEU A 219 -10.72 17.04 39.30
N LEU A 220 -10.31 16.36 38.24
CA LEU A 220 -8.99 15.78 38.10
C LEU A 220 -8.05 16.81 37.47
N VAL A 221 -6.97 17.12 38.17
CA VAL A 221 -5.93 18.04 37.73
C VAL A 221 -4.68 17.24 37.42
N GLY A 222 -4.14 17.40 36.21
CA GLY A 222 -2.87 16.80 35.82
C GLY A 222 -1.79 17.85 35.62
N SER A 223 -0.66 17.70 36.30
CA SER A 223 0.51 18.56 36.13
C SER A 223 1.44 18.07 35.02
N ARG A 224 2.21 18.99 34.45
CA ARG A 224 3.22 18.67 33.45
C ARG A 224 4.33 17.76 33.98
N ASN A 225 4.58 17.75 35.29
CA ASN A 225 5.57 16.88 35.92
C ASN A 225 4.98 15.52 36.32
N GLY A 226 3.82 15.14 35.77
CA GLY A 226 3.19 13.85 36.02
C GLY A 226 2.46 13.76 37.36
N GLU A 227 2.13 14.89 37.97
CA GLU A 227 1.42 14.92 39.25
C GLU A 227 -0.08 15.01 39.07
N LEU A 228 -0.83 14.07 39.65
CA LEU A 228 -2.29 14.03 39.56
C LEU A 228 -2.94 14.45 40.89
N PHE A 229 -3.94 15.32 40.84
CA PHE A 229 -4.66 15.82 42.01
C PHE A 229 -6.17 15.76 41.81
N LEU A 230 -6.91 15.52 42.89
CA LEU A 230 -8.35 15.72 42.96
C LEU A 230 -8.61 17.06 43.63
N LEU A 231 -9.30 17.96 42.92
CA LEU A 231 -9.66 19.30 43.35
C LEU A 231 -11.17 19.37 43.61
N ASP A 232 -11.56 19.73 44.82
CA ASP A 232 -12.93 20.08 45.18
C ASP A 232 -12.95 21.43 45.93
N ASN A 233 -14.14 21.88 46.34
CA ASN A 233 -14.30 23.16 47.04
C ASN A 233 -13.59 23.22 48.41
N ASN A 234 -13.24 22.06 48.99
CA ASN A 234 -12.59 21.96 50.31
C ASN A 234 -11.06 21.87 50.20
N GLY A 235 -10.51 21.74 48.98
CA GLY A 235 -9.07 21.69 48.76
C GLY A 235 -8.67 20.79 47.60
N SER A 236 -7.36 20.68 47.41
CA SER A 236 -6.75 19.73 46.49
C SER A 236 -6.00 18.65 47.25
N LYS A 237 -6.13 17.40 46.81
CA LYS A 237 -5.43 16.24 47.36
C LYS A 237 -4.73 15.47 46.26
N ARG A 238 -3.57 14.88 46.57
CA ARG A 238 -2.87 14.00 45.63
C ARG A 238 -3.73 12.78 45.28
N TRP A 239 -3.78 12.43 44.01
CA TRP A 239 -4.34 11.17 43.52
C TRP A 239 -3.19 10.25 43.13
N HIS A 240 -3.00 9.18 43.89
CA HIS A 240 -1.94 8.21 43.64
C HIS A 240 -2.43 7.14 42.67
N THR A 241 -1.58 6.80 41.70
CA THR A 241 -1.88 5.86 40.63
C THR A 241 -0.73 4.86 40.45
N ASP A 242 -1.01 3.74 39.78
CA ASP A 242 0.00 2.71 39.45
C ASP A 242 1.16 3.26 38.57
N ILE A 243 0.98 4.45 37.98
CA ILE A 243 1.94 5.04 37.04
C ILE A 243 2.68 6.24 37.60
N ASP A 244 2.50 6.62 38.87
CA ASP A 244 3.09 7.84 39.45
C ASP A 244 4.59 7.96 39.14
N ASP A 245 5.36 6.88 39.31
CA ASP A 245 6.81 6.86 39.06
C ASP A 245 7.15 7.04 37.57
N THR A 246 6.39 6.42 36.67
CA THR A 246 6.65 6.49 35.22
C THR A 246 6.17 7.81 34.62
N LEU A 247 5.05 8.34 35.11
CA LEU A 247 4.43 9.56 34.60
C LEU A 247 5.27 10.80 34.97
N ALA A 248 5.99 10.74 36.10
CA ALA A 248 6.92 11.80 36.52
C ALA A 248 7.99 12.13 35.47
N HIS A 249 8.36 11.15 34.65
CA HIS A 249 9.37 11.28 33.58
C HIS A 249 8.77 11.38 32.17
N ALA A 250 7.44 11.32 32.01
CA ALA A 250 6.79 11.26 30.70
C ALA A 250 6.41 12.65 30.12
N SER A 251 6.39 13.68 30.97
CA SER A 251 5.86 15.02 30.67
C SER A 251 4.41 15.00 30.15
N LEU A 252 3.44 14.99 31.07
CA LEU A 252 2.01 15.02 30.73
C LEU A 252 1.65 16.29 29.97
N TYR A 253 1.02 16.14 28.80
CA TYR A 253 0.66 17.26 27.92
C TYR A 253 -0.84 17.49 27.83
N THR A 254 -1.62 16.41 27.79
CA THR A 254 -3.06 16.45 27.64
C THR A 254 -3.70 15.23 28.29
N GLY A 255 -5.00 15.30 28.58
CA GLY A 255 -5.75 14.13 28.97
C GLY A 255 -7.24 14.41 28.90
N ILE A 256 -8.02 13.35 28.70
CA ILE A 256 -9.48 13.41 28.58
C ILE A 256 -10.11 12.30 29.41
N ARG A 257 -11.34 12.51 29.85
CA ARG A 257 -12.18 11.43 30.36
C ARG A 257 -12.90 10.73 29.21
N LEU A 258 -12.72 9.43 29.09
CA LEU A 258 -13.36 8.59 28.09
C LEU A 258 -14.83 8.34 28.46
N LYS A 259 -15.66 8.03 27.46
CA LYS A 259 -17.10 7.75 27.64
C LYS A 259 -17.41 6.58 28.57
N ASN A 260 -16.49 5.62 28.70
CA ASN A 260 -16.61 4.49 29.62
C ASN A 260 -16.22 4.84 31.08
N GLY A 261 -15.75 6.07 31.32
CA GLY A 261 -15.34 6.56 32.64
C GLY A 261 -13.83 6.54 32.88
N ASP A 262 -13.06 5.78 32.10
CA ASP A 262 -11.59 5.73 32.17
C ASP A 262 -10.96 7.08 31.80
N PHE A 263 -9.69 7.28 32.16
CA PHE A 263 -8.91 8.46 31.80
C PHE A 263 -7.83 8.11 30.79
N ALA A 264 -7.77 8.87 29.69
CA ALA A 264 -6.69 8.79 28.71
C ALA A 264 -5.72 9.96 28.91
N LEU A 265 -4.44 9.66 29.13
CA LEU A 265 -3.39 10.63 29.41
C LEU A 265 -2.35 10.60 28.28
N GLY A 266 -2.25 11.70 27.55
CA GLY A 266 -1.29 11.90 26.47
C GLY A 266 -0.04 12.63 26.96
N THR A 267 1.12 12.04 26.70
CA THR A 267 2.41 12.55 27.18
C THR A 267 3.30 12.99 26.01
N SER A 268 4.34 13.76 26.31
CA SER A 268 5.28 14.24 25.29
C SER A 268 6.39 13.21 25.00
N GLU A 269 6.68 12.32 25.95
CA GLU A 269 7.86 11.45 25.90
C GLU A 269 7.55 9.95 26.04
N ALA A 270 6.35 9.56 26.50
CA ALA A 270 6.02 8.16 26.79
C ALA A 270 4.68 7.68 26.19
N GLY A 271 4.16 8.36 25.17
CA GLY A 271 2.92 7.96 24.50
C GLY A 271 1.68 8.11 25.39
N LEU A 272 0.78 7.12 25.31
CA LEU A 272 -0.58 7.14 25.84
C LEU A 272 -0.76 6.18 27.02
N TYR A 273 -1.25 6.70 28.16
CA TYR A 273 -1.69 5.88 29.29
C TYR A 273 -3.22 5.87 29.39
N ILE A 274 -3.79 4.71 29.69
CA ILE A 274 -5.22 4.54 30.01
C ILE A 274 -5.35 4.07 31.47
N LEU A 275 -6.02 4.86 32.29
CA LEU A 275 -6.24 4.59 33.71
C LEU A 275 -7.71 4.37 34.02
N THR A 276 -8.01 3.46 34.95
CA THR A 276 -9.37 3.35 35.52
C THR A 276 -9.66 4.51 36.47
N PRO A 277 -10.93 4.77 36.83
CA PRO A 277 -11.29 5.77 37.85
C PRO A 277 -10.62 5.55 39.22
N GLU A 278 -10.20 4.33 39.53
CA GLU A 278 -9.49 3.99 40.77
C GLU A 278 -7.97 4.25 40.70
N GLY A 279 -7.45 4.65 39.55
CA GLY A 279 -6.02 4.95 39.35
C GLY A 279 -5.19 3.75 38.91
N LYS A 280 -5.83 2.66 38.46
CA LYS A 280 -5.12 1.47 37.96
C LYS A 280 -4.74 1.59 36.50
N LEU A 281 -3.56 1.10 36.13
CA LEU A 281 -3.12 1.08 34.73
C LEU A 281 -3.85 -0.03 33.95
N LYS A 282 -4.60 0.38 32.92
CA LYS A 282 -5.30 -0.55 32.01
C LYS A 282 -4.51 -0.81 30.73
N SER A 283 -3.89 0.22 30.17
CA SER A 283 -3.08 0.10 28.95
C SER A 283 -2.04 1.22 28.86
N HIS A 284 -0.88 0.88 28.31
CA HIS A 284 0.19 1.84 27.97
C HIS A 284 0.61 1.59 26.52
N ILE A 285 0.43 2.58 25.65
CA ILE A 285 0.64 2.45 24.21
C ILE A 285 1.72 3.44 23.79
N THR A 286 2.80 2.91 23.20
CA THR A 286 4.00 3.67 22.82
C THR A 286 4.32 3.47 21.33
N SER A 287 5.35 4.15 20.82
CA SER A 287 5.82 3.90 19.45
C SER A 287 6.39 2.50 19.28
N GLU A 288 6.95 1.91 20.34
CA GLU A 288 7.36 0.50 20.32
C GLU A 288 6.17 -0.40 20.05
N LEU A 289 5.01 -0.11 20.66
CA LEU A 289 3.77 -0.87 20.48
C LEU A 289 2.95 -0.45 19.25
N GLY A 290 3.48 0.41 18.39
CA GLY A 290 2.93 0.69 17.06
C GLY A 290 2.38 2.10 16.83
N LEU A 291 2.44 3.03 17.80
CA LEU A 291 2.17 4.44 17.49
C LEU A 291 3.20 5.01 16.50
N VAL A 292 2.79 5.94 15.64
CA VAL A 292 3.72 6.60 14.70
C VAL A 292 4.76 7.44 15.43
N ASP A 293 4.37 8.04 16.54
CA ASP A 293 5.16 8.95 17.36
C ASP A 293 4.66 8.90 18.82
N GLN A 294 5.55 9.14 19.77
CA GLN A 294 5.23 9.14 21.20
C GLN A 294 4.73 10.49 21.71
N ASN A 295 4.99 11.58 20.98
CA ASN A 295 4.63 12.93 21.42
C ASN A 295 3.17 13.25 21.09
N ILE A 296 2.30 13.17 22.09
CA ILE A 296 0.85 13.39 21.96
C ILE A 296 0.48 14.82 22.34
N ARG A 297 -0.06 15.57 21.39
CA ARG A 297 -0.48 16.97 21.55
C ARG A 297 -1.96 17.13 21.87
N ALA A 298 -2.81 16.30 21.28
CA ALA A 298 -4.25 16.32 21.54
C ALA A 298 -4.85 14.92 21.48
N LEU A 299 -5.95 14.74 22.20
CA LEU A 299 -6.73 13.52 22.24
C LEU A 299 -8.18 13.86 21.91
N TYR A 300 -8.84 13.00 21.14
CA TYR A 300 -10.26 13.14 20.84
C TYR A 300 -10.91 11.76 20.68
N GLN A 301 -12.00 11.50 21.40
CA GLN A 301 -12.75 10.26 21.25
C GLN A 301 -13.90 10.43 20.23
N ASP A 302 -13.88 9.63 19.15
CA ASP A 302 -14.88 9.70 18.10
C ASP A 302 -16.24 9.07 18.48
N HIS A 303 -17.21 9.13 17.56
CA HIS A 303 -18.54 8.58 17.74
C HIS A 303 -18.54 7.03 17.86
N GLN A 304 -17.52 6.34 17.33
CA GLN A 304 -17.31 4.90 17.49
C GLN A 304 -16.43 4.56 18.71
N GLN A 305 -16.20 5.54 19.59
CA GLN A 305 -15.38 5.41 20.80
C GLN A 305 -13.90 5.12 20.55
N GLY A 306 -13.42 5.22 19.31
CA GLY A 306 -11.99 5.18 19.02
C GLY A 306 -11.31 6.47 19.45
N LEU A 307 -10.10 6.35 19.98
CA LEU A 307 -9.33 7.48 20.46
C LEU A 307 -8.36 7.95 19.38
N TRP A 308 -8.58 9.16 18.88
CA TRP A 308 -7.67 9.85 17.98
C TRP A 308 -6.59 10.60 18.76
N LEU A 309 -5.36 10.49 18.28
CA LEU A 309 -4.16 11.11 18.83
C LEU A 309 -3.58 12.05 17.78
N ALA A 310 -3.50 13.33 18.11
CA ALA A 310 -2.74 14.30 17.36
C ALA A 310 -1.28 14.21 17.81
N LEU A 311 -0.41 13.77 16.92
CA LEU A 311 1.00 13.57 17.24
C LEU A 311 1.86 14.71 16.70
N ASP A 312 3.10 14.82 17.19
CA ASP A 312 4.07 15.74 16.60
C ASP A 312 4.47 15.31 15.19
N HIS A 313 4.45 14.00 14.92
CA HIS A 313 4.64 13.42 13.58
C HIS A 313 3.49 12.46 13.23
N GLY A 314 2.51 12.98 12.49
CA GLY A 314 1.38 12.17 12.02
C GLY A 314 0.20 12.11 12.99
N LEU A 315 -0.65 11.12 12.78
CA LEU A 315 -1.87 10.87 13.54
C LEU A 315 -1.98 9.36 13.81
N SER A 316 -2.54 9.01 14.96
CA SER A 316 -2.93 7.64 15.25
C SER A 316 -4.37 7.60 15.74
N ARG A 317 -5.09 6.53 15.44
CA ARG A 317 -6.39 6.21 16.00
C ARG A 317 -6.31 4.84 16.65
N VAL A 318 -6.67 4.76 17.92
CA VAL A 318 -6.63 3.53 18.72
C VAL A 318 -8.06 3.05 19.01
N ASP A 319 -8.38 1.80 18.64
CA ASP A 319 -9.67 1.18 18.95
C ASP A 319 -9.65 0.58 20.37
N LEU A 320 -9.85 1.44 21.37
CA LEU A 320 -9.84 1.06 22.79
C LEU A 320 -10.96 0.08 23.19
N ALA A 321 -12.03 -0.01 22.40
CA ALA A 321 -13.18 -0.88 22.60
C ALA A 321 -13.22 -2.04 21.59
N SER A 322 -12.09 -2.36 20.96
CA SER A 322 -12.00 -3.51 20.06
C SER A 322 -12.08 -4.82 20.83
N ALA A 323 -12.93 -5.74 20.36
CA ALA A 323 -12.92 -7.14 20.81
C ALA A 323 -11.60 -7.85 20.47
N ILE A 324 -10.82 -7.30 19.54
CA ILE A 324 -9.55 -7.85 19.04
C ILE A 324 -8.37 -7.03 19.56
N SER A 325 -7.40 -7.73 20.12
CA SER A 325 -6.07 -7.21 20.44
C SER A 325 -4.99 -8.17 19.92
N TYR A 326 -3.75 -7.73 19.80
CA TYR A 326 -2.67 -8.55 19.24
C TYR A 326 -1.35 -8.48 20.03
N TYR A 327 -0.51 -9.47 19.77
CA TYR A 327 0.85 -9.62 20.25
C TYR A 327 1.74 -10.07 19.09
N ASN A 328 2.70 -9.25 18.69
CA ASN A 328 3.65 -9.55 17.61
C ASN A 328 5.11 -9.27 18.05
N ASN A 329 6.01 -9.08 17.07
CA ASN A 329 7.42 -8.75 17.31
C ASN A 329 7.62 -7.58 18.29
N THR A 330 6.76 -6.55 18.26
CA THR A 330 6.87 -5.39 19.16
C THR A 330 6.56 -5.75 20.61
N SER A 331 5.62 -6.67 20.81
CA SER A 331 5.29 -7.24 22.13
C SER A 331 6.28 -8.33 22.58
N GLY A 332 7.34 -8.58 21.81
CA GLY A 332 8.40 -9.56 22.13
C GLY A 332 8.16 -10.97 21.58
N LEU A 333 7.08 -11.21 20.83
CA LEU A 333 6.77 -12.50 20.23
C LEU A 333 7.33 -12.58 18.81
N GLN A 334 8.30 -13.47 18.55
CA GLN A 334 8.97 -13.57 17.25
C GLN A 334 8.79 -14.94 16.59
N GLY A 335 8.72 -14.95 15.25
CA GLY A 335 8.55 -16.15 14.45
C GLY A 335 7.09 -16.56 14.23
N ASN A 336 6.84 -17.51 13.32
CA ASN A 336 5.49 -18.01 13.07
C ASN A 336 4.99 -18.77 14.31
N VAL A 337 3.80 -18.44 14.80
CA VAL A 337 3.20 -19.09 15.97
C VAL A 337 2.53 -20.40 15.54
N LEU A 338 3.14 -21.51 15.93
CA LEU A 338 2.76 -22.86 15.52
C LEU A 338 1.99 -23.62 16.59
N ALA A 339 2.00 -23.15 17.84
CA ALA A 339 1.25 -23.75 18.95
C ALA A 339 0.97 -22.71 20.04
N LEU A 340 -0.17 -22.84 20.73
CA LEU A 340 -0.57 -22.01 21.87
C LEU A 340 -1.15 -22.90 22.95
N HIS A 341 -0.85 -22.62 24.22
CA HIS A 341 -1.41 -23.38 25.34
C HIS A 341 -1.37 -22.60 26.66
N HIS A 342 -2.42 -22.76 27.46
CA HIS A 342 -2.42 -22.27 28.84
C HIS A 342 -1.95 -23.35 29.80
N HIS A 343 -0.97 -23.01 30.65
CA HIS A 343 -0.48 -23.90 31.69
C HIS A 343 -0.16 -23.11 32.97
N GLN A 344 -0.79 -23.51 34.08
CA GLN A 344 -0.61 -22.88 35.40
C GLN A 344 -0.78 -21.35 35.38
N GLY A 345 -1.82 -20.86 34.69
CA GLY A 345 -2.14 -19.44 34.58
C GLY A 345 -1.28 -18.65 33.59
N SER A 346 -0.24 -19.24 32.98
CA SER A 346 0.59 -18.60 31.95
C SER A 346 0.19 -19.04 30.54
N LEU A 347 0.25 -18.13 29.58
CA LEU A 347 0.10 -18.44 28.15
C LEU A 347 1.47 -18.71 27.52
N TYR A 348 1.61 -19.87 26.90
CA TYR A 348 2.82 -20.28 26.18
C TYR A 348 2.57 -20.27 24.67
N ALA A 349 3.56 -19.78 23.92
CA ALA A 349 3.56 -19.77 22.47
C ALA A 349 4.78 -20.53 21.93
N GLY A 350 4.51 -21.57 21.16
CA GLY A 350 5.50 -22.32 20.41
C GLY A 350 5.65 -21.70 19.04
N THR A 351 6.87 -21.28 18.70
CA THR A 351 7.13 -20.58 17.44
C THR A 351 8.13 -21.34 16.58
N SER A 352 8.36 -20.85 15.37
CA SER A 352 9.46 -21.30 14.52
C SER A 352 10.86 -20.99 15.10
N LEU A 353 10.97 -20.11 16.11
CA LEU A 353 12.23 -19.62 16.68
C LEU A 353 12.50 -20.07 18.13
N GLY A 354 11.51 -20.66 18.80
CA GLY A 354 11.66 -21.13 20.18
C GLY A 354 10.36 -21.14 20.97
N LEU A 355 10.49 -21.26 22.29
CA LEU A 355 9.38 -21.26 23.24
C LEU A 355 9.28 -19.90 23.93
N PHE A 356 8.12 -19.28 23.81
CA PHE A 356 7.81 -18.00 24.43
C PHE A 356 6.77 -18.19 25.53
N ARG A 357 6.84 -17.33 26.54
CA ARG A 357 5.86 -17.25 27.64
C ARG A 357 5.41 -15.80 27.80
N LYS A 358 4.13 -15.60 28.05
CA LYS A 358 3.59 -14.29 28.40
C LYS A 358 3.90 -13.95 29.87
N ASN A 359 4.44 -12.76 30.12
CA ASN A 359 4.78 -12.27 31.45
C ASN A 359 3.68 -11.34 32.05
N GLU A 360 3.89 -10.89 33.28
CA GLU A 360 2.96 -10.03 34.02
C GLU A 360 2.80 -8.63 33.39
N GLN A 361 3.80 -8.16 32.63
CA GLN A 361 3.75 -6.90 31.88
C GLN A 361 3.01 -7.02 30.54
N ASN A 362 2.25 -8.09 30.30
CA ASN A 362 1.56 -8.36 29.03
C ASN A 362 2.49 -8.42 27.81
N ARG A 363 3.74 -8.86 27.98
CA ARG A 363 4.68 -9.08 26.86
C ARG A 363 5.05 -10.55 26.77
N PHE A 364 5.42 -10.99 25.57
CA PHE A 364 6.04 -12.30 25.39
C PHE A 364 7.55 -12.20 25.58
N GLU A 365 8.10 -13.12 26.34
CA GLU A 365 9.54 -13.29 26.51
C GLU A 365 9.97 -14.67 26.03
N ILE A 366 11.21 -14.77 25.56
CA ILE A 366 11.81 -16.07 25.24
C ILE A 366 11.98 -16.82 26.56
N PHE A 367 11.17 -17.85 26.78
CA PHE A 367 11.27 -18.70 27.95
C PHE A 367 12.44 -19.66 27.84
N SER A 368 12.60 -20.28 26.66
CA SER A 368 13.75 -21.12 26.35
C SER A 368 14.02 -21.13 24.85
N LYS A 369 15.30 -21.01 24.49
CA LYS A 369 15.78 -21.22 23.13
C LYS A 369 15.82 -22.72 22.84
N LEU A 370 14.65 -23.33 22.68
CA LEU A 370 14.56 -24.65 22.09
C LEU A 370 15.13 -24.60 20.67
N SER A 371 16.03 -25.53 20.36
CA SER A 371 16.54 -25.66 19.00
C SER A 371 15.42 -26.23 18.10
N LYS A 372 15.20 -25.60 16.93
CA LYS A 372 14.14 -25.92 15.96
C LYS A 372 12.69 -25.67 16.46
N GLN A 373 11.73 -25.88 15.55
CA GLN A 373 10.33 -25.48 15.70
C GLN A 373 9.59 -26.30 16.77
N THR A 374 8.75 -25.60 17.54
CA THR A 374 7.80 -26.18 18.50
C THR A 374 6.42 -26.26 17.86
N TRP A 375 5.79 -27.43 17.89
CA TRP A 375 4.61 -27.75 17.08
C TRP A 375 3.32 -27.93 17.88
N ASP A 376 3.40 -28.33 19.15
CA ASP A 376 2.22 -28.62 19.97
C ASP A 376 2.52 -28.64 21.46
N PHE A 377 1.48 -28.58 22.28
CA PHE A 377 1.56 -28.64 23.74
C PHE A 377 0.43 -29.47 24.33
N ILE A 378 0.67 -30.13 25.47
CA ILE A 378 -0.38 -30.59 26.38
C ILE A 378 0.04 -30.38 27.84
N SER A 379 -0.92 -30.09 28.71
CA SER A 379 -0.71 -30.15 30.16
C SER A 379 -0.79 -31.61 30.62
N PHE A 380 0.21 -32.08 31.36
CA PHE A 380 0.23 -33.42 31.95
C PHE A 380 0.61 -33.30 33.43
N GLU A 381 -0.32 -33.62 34.33
CA GLU A 381 -0.16 -33.38 35.77
C GLU A 381 0.30 -31.93 36.05
N GLN A 382 1.48 -31.75 36.68
CA GLN A 382 2.09 -30.43 36.92
C GLN A 382 3.11 -30.01 35.85
N GLN A 383 3.25 -30.78 34.78
CA GLN A 383 4.22 -30.56 33.70
C GLN A 383 3.53 -30.03 32.45
N LEU A 384 4.25 -29.22 31.68
CA LEU A 384 3.89 -28.88 30.31
C LEU A 384 4.72 -29.72 29.34
N LEU A 385 4.06 -30.58 28.57
CA LEU A 385 4.72 -31.34 27.50
C LEU A 385 4.72 -30.52 26.22
N ILE A 386 5.86 -30.54 25.54
CA ILE A 386 6.17 -29.65 24.41
C ILE A 386 6.67 -30.50 23.25
N ALA A 387 5.90 -30.54 22.16
CA ALA A 387 6.29 -31.22 20.94
C ALA A 387 7.26 -30.33 20.16
N ASN A 388 8.49 -30.80 19.97
CA ASN A 388 9.53 -30.07 19.27
C ASN A 388 10.14 -30.93 18.16
N SER A 389 10.79 -30.26 17.20
CA SER A 389 11.41 -30.96 16.08
C SER A 389 12.58 -31.90 16.47
N ASN A 390 13.06 -31.85 17.72
CA ASN A 390 14.07 -32.77 18.27
C ASN A 390 13.51 -33.83 19.23
N GLY A 391 12.19 -33.84 19.48
CA GLY A 391 11.59 -34.74 20.47
C GLY A 391 10.46 -34.11 21.27
N VAL A 392 10.20 -34.65 22.46
CA VAL A 392 9.25 -34.11 23.42
C VAL A 392 10.00 -33.63 24.64
N TYR A 393 9.77 -32.39 25.03
CA TYR A 393 10.29 -31.82 26.26
C TYR A 393 9.20 -31.78 27.33
N ALA A 394 9.59 -31.97 28.58
CA ALA A 394 8.74 -31.76 29.75
C ALA A 394 9.27 -30.55 30.52
N LEU A 395 8.41 -29.56 30.72
CA LEU A 395 8.69 -28.38 31.54
C LEU A 395 8.06 -28.57 32.93
N ASN A 396 8.87 -28.56 33.97
CA ASN A 396 8.44 -28.66 35.37
C ASN A 396 9.22 -27.64 36.21
N GLN A 397 8.53 -26.80 37.02
CA GLN A 397 9.16 -25.81 37.91
C GLN A 397 10.30 -25.00 37.24
N GLN A 398 10.04 -24.52 36.01
CA GLN A 398 10.97 -23.80 35.13
C GLN A 398 12.13 -24.61 34.52
N GLN A 399 12.31 -25.87 34.88
CA GLN A 399 13.30 -26.75 34.27
C GLN A 399 12.72 -27.48 33.05
N LEU A 400 13.44 -27.39 31.94
CA LEU A 400 13.07 -28.00 30.68
C LEU A 400 13.92 -29.25 30.44
N ASN A 401 13.29 -30.42 30.51
CA ASN A 401 13.96 -31.72 30.36
C ASN A 401 13.51 -32.39 29.07
N LEU A 402 14.45 -33.02 28.34
CA LEU A 402 14.10 -33.83 27.16
C LEU A 402 13.48 -35.15 27.64
N ALA A 403 12.16 -35.26 27.56
CA ALA A 403 11.41 -36.46 27.96
C ALA A 403 11.57 -37.60 26.95
N ARG A 404 11.66 -37.27 25.66
CA ARG A 404 11.84 -38.22 24.58
C ARG A 404 12.63 -37.60 23.43
N ALA A 405 13.75 -38.18 23.04
CA ALA A 405 14.49 -37.74 21.86
C ALA A 405 13.82 -38.24 20.57
N SER A 406 13.91 -37.46 19.48
CA SER A 406 13.46 -37.92 18.17
C SER A 406 14.33 -37.36 17.04
N ASN A 407 14.57 -38.21 16.03
CA ASN A 407 15.23 -37.83 14.78
C ASN A 407 14.27 -37.19 13.76
N GLN A 408 12.97 -37.23 14.06
CA GLN A 408 11.90 -36.64 13.25
C GLN A 408 11.16 -35.61 14.09
N ALA A 409 10.46 -34.69 13.43
CA ALA A 409 9.72 -33.69 14.18
C ALA A 409 8.54 -34.31 14.94
N SER A 410 8.47 -34.09 16.25
CA SER A 410 7.27 -34.34 17.05
C SER A 410 6.29 -33.19 16.82
N LYS A 411 5.12 -33.51 16.27
CA LYS A 411 4.18 -32.51 15.73
C LYS A 411 2.87 -32.40 16.48
N VAL A 412 2.43 -33.48 17.13
CA VAL A 412 1.13 -33.57 17.79
C VAL A 412 1.29 -34.39 19.06
N LEU A 413 0.70 -33.95 20.16
CA LEU A 413 0.64 -34.72 21.40
C LEU A 413 -0.82 -35.07 21.72
N TYR A 414 -1.04 -36.29 22.18
CA TYR A 414 -2.36 -36.72 22.62
C TYR A 414 -2.24 -37.62 23.85
N GLN A 415 -2.81 -37.22 24.97
CA GLN A 415 -2.90 -38.05 26.17
C GLN A 415 -3.98 -39.11 25.98
N SER A 416 -3.63 -40.38 26.20
CA SER A 416 -4.60 -41.48 26.11
C SER A 416 -5.68 -41.32 27.19
N ARG A 417 -6.93 -41.50 26.78
CA ARG A 417 -8.11 -41.55 27.64
C ARG A 417 -8.21 -42.89 28.36
N LEU A 418 -7.80 -43.98 27.71
CA LEU A 418 -7.81 -45.32 28.30
C LEU A 418 -6.65 -45.56 29.26
N ASN A 419 -5.47 -45.02 28.95
CA ASN A 419 -4.32 -45.04 29.84
C ASN A 419 -3.80 -43.60 30.05
N PRO A 420 -4.30 -42.87 31.06
CA PRO A 420 -3.91 -41.48 31.30
C PRO A 420 -2.42 -41.26 31.52
N GLN A 421 -1.64 -42.30 31.81
CA GLN A 421 -0.19 -42.23 31.96
C GLN A 421 0.57 -42.33 30.62
N ARG A 422 -0.12 -42.61 29.51
CA ARG A 422 0.46 -42.70 28.16
C ARG A 422 0.14 -41.46 27.35
N VAL A 423 1.15 -41.00 26.60
CA VAL A 423 1.03 -39.94 25.60
C VAL A 423 1.45 -40.50 24.24
N PHE A 424 0.59 -40.31 23.25
CA PHE A 424 0.88 -40.57 21.84
C PHE A 424 1.52 -39.33 21.20
N ILE A 425 2.51 -39.54 20.34
CA ILE A 425 3.26 -38.50 19.65
C ILE A 425 3.13 -38.71 18.14
N GLY A 426 2.46 -37.78 17.47
CA GLY A 426 2.40 -37.76 16.02
C GLY A 426 3.70 -37.19 15.45
N LEU A 427 4.35 -37.92 14.55
CA LEU A 427 5.62 -37.54 13.96
C LEU A 427 5.44 -37.00 12.53
N GLN A 428 6.51 -36.42 11.99
CA GLN A 428 6.60 -36.10 10.57
C GLN A 428 6.45 -37.35 9.67
N ASP A 429 6.80 -38.52 10.17
CA ASP A 429 6.52 -39.80 9.52
C ASP A 429 6.27 -40.90 10.56
N GLY A 430 4.99 -41.18 10.83
CA GLY A 430 4.56 -42.24 11.75
C GLY A 430 4.06 -41.75 13.11
N LEU A 431 3.86 -42.69 14.01
CA LEU A 431 3.32 -42.49 15.36
C LEU A 431 4.30 -43.09 16.38
N ALA A 432 4.49 -42.42 17.50
CA ALA A 432 5.23 -42.94 18.66
C ALA A 432 4.36 -42.88 19.93
N SER A 433 4.81 -43.54 20.99
CA SER A 433 4.23 -43.36 22.32
C SER A 433 5.31 -43.25 23.40
N MET A 434 4.94 -42.66 24.52
CA MET A 434 5.73 -42.65 25.74
C MET A 434 4.81 -42.78 26.95
N ARG A 435 5.34 -43.31 28.05
CA ARG A 435 4.58 -43.59 29.26
C ARG A 435 5.26 -42.97 30.47
N PHE A 436 4.47 -42.43 31.38
CA PHE A 436 4.96 -41.88 32.64
C PHE A 436 4.89 -42.96 33.73
N GLU A 437 6.05 -43.38 34.23
CA GLU A 437 6.17 -44.44 35.23
C GLU A 437 7.13 -44.01 36.34
N GLN A 438 6.69 -44.15 37.60
CA GLN A 438 7.52 -43.86 38.78
C GLN A 438 8.18 -42.46 38.73
N GLY A 439 7.49 -41.47 38.17
CA GLY A 439 7.96 -40.09 38.06
C GLY A 439 8.86 -39.79 36.85
N ASN A 440 9.10 -40.77 35.97
CA ASN A 440 9.97 -40.62 34.79
C ASN A 440 9.23 -40.96 33.49
N TRP A 441 9.65 -40.31 32.40
CA TRP A 441 9.17 -40.63 31.06
C TRP A 441 9.95 -41.82 30.47
N VAL A 442 9.22 -42.84 30.03
CA VAL A 442 9.73 -44.04 29.34
C VAL A 442 9.29 -43.97 27.87
N ASP A 443 10.26 -43.95 26.96
CA ASP A 443 9.98 -44.01 25.51
C ASP A 443 9.55 -45.44 25.12
N GLU A 444 8.32 -45.57 24.62
CA GLU A 444 7.75 -46.84 24.15
C GLU A 444 8.07 -47.09 22.66
N GLY A 445 8.79 -46.18 22.00
CA GLY A 445 9.24 -46.31 20.61
C GLY A 445 8.17 -45.94 19.57
N LEU A 446 8.42 -46.36 18.33
CA LEU A 446 7.49 -46.18 17.21
C LEU A 446 6.37 -47.23 17.27
N VAL A 447 5.16 -46.81 16.91
CA VAL A 447 4.01 -47.70 16.71
C VAL A 447 4.12 -48.34 15.32
N PRO A 448 4.23 -49.68 15.21
CA PRO A 448 4.44 -50.36 13.92
C PRO A 448 3.31 -50.13 12.92
N GLY A 449 3.67 -50.02 11.64
CA GLY A 449 2.72 -49.95 10.52
C GLY A 449 2.15 -48.55 10.24
N VAL A 450 2.46 -47.56 11.08
CA VAL A 450 2.04 -46.16 10.86
C VAL A 450 3.10 -45.43 10.06
N SER A 451 2.68 -44.81 8.97
CA SER A 451 3.52 -43.99 8.07
C SER A 451 2.75 -42.76 7.66
N GLY A 452 3.46 -41.69 7.35
CA GLY A 452 2.89 -40.42 6.92
C GLY A 452 2.95 -39.32 7.98
N ASN A 453 2.79 -38.08 7.50
CA ASN A 453 2.92 -36.88 8.31
C ASN A 453 1.65 -36.59 9.11
N LEU A 454 1.69 -36.87 10.41
CA LEU A 454 0.53 -36.76 11.29
C LEU A 454 0.28 -35.30 11.73
N ASN A 455 -1.00 -34.94 11.81
CA ASN A 455 -1.45 -33.60 12.22
C ASN A 455 -2.55 -33.59 13.31
N SER A 456 -3.11 -34.76 13.62
CA SER A 456 -4.14 -34.93 14.66
C SER A 456 -4.21 -36.40 15.06
N ILE A 457 -4.53 -36.63 16.33
CA ILE A 457 -4.69 -37.96 16.95
C ILE A 457 -5.97 -37.90 17.76
N LEU A 458 -6.76 -38.97 17.73
CA LEU A 458 -7.97 -39.13 18.51
C LEU A 458 -8.13 -40.58 18.94
N GLU A 459 -8.47 -40.81 20.21
CA GLU A 459 -8.77 -42.13 20.77
C GLU A 459 -10.26 -42.25 21.09
N THR A 460 -10.91 -43.30 20.58
CA THR A 460 -12.31 -43.63 20.89
C THR A 460 -12.43 -44.39 22.21
N GLU A 461 -13.64 -44.45 22.77
CA GLU A 461 -13.92 -45.20 24.01
C GLU A 461 -13.61 -46.69 23.87
N ASP A 462 -13.69 -47.24 22.65
CA ASP A 462 -13.36 -48.63 22.33
C ASP A 462 -11.84 -48.88 22.16
N GLY A 463 -11.01 -47.85 22.33
CA GLY A 463 -9.54 -47.92 22.21
C GLY A 463 -9.01 -47.85 20.78
N GLU A 464 -9.84 -47.43 19.83
CA GLU A 464 -9.40 -47.20 18.45
C GLU A 464 -8.72 -45.84 18.33
N LEU A 465 -7.53 -45.82 17.75
CA LEU A 465 -6.82 -44.60 17.37
C LEU A 465 -7.15 -44.21 15.94
N TRP A 466 -7.68 -43.00 15.80
CA TRP A 466 -7.88 -42.31 14.55
C TRP A 466 -6.79 -41.26 14.36
N LEU A 467 -6.16 -41.25 13.20
CA LEU A 467 -5.04 -40.36 12.89
C LEU A 467 -5.33 -39.58 11.61
N GLY A 468 -5.27 -38.25 11.70
CA GLY A 468 -5.28 -37.38 10.54
C GLY A 468 -3.88 -37.21 9.95
N THR A 469 -3.80 -37.16 8.63
CA THR A 469 -2.52 -37.01 7.92
C THR A 469 -2.55 -35.86 6.92
N LEU A 470 -1.37 -35.32 6.61
CA LEU A 470 -1.22 -34.25 5.61
C LEU A 470 -1.34 -34.74 4.15
N ALA A 471 -1.08 -36.01 3.85
CA ALA A 471 -1.04 -36.51 2.47
C ALA A 471 -1.57 -37.95 2.26
N ASP A 472 -1.82 -38.71 3.34
CA ASP A 472 -2.12 -40.15 3.29
C ASP A 472 -3.56 -40.49 3.69
N GLY A 473 -4.46 -39.50 3.74
CA GLY A 473 -5.84 -39.65 4.15
C GLY A 473 -6.01 -39.72 5.67
N VAL A 474 -6.84 -40.64 6.13
CA VAL A 474 -7.09 -40.90 7.57
C VAL A 474 -6.71 -42.34 7.87
N LEU A 475 -6.00 -42.56 8.98
CA LEU A 475 -5.60 -43.89 9.44
C LEU A 475 -6.43 -44.29 10.65
N LYS A 476 -6.72 -45.58 10.76
CA LYS A 476 -7.36 -46.20 11.93
C LYS A 476 -6.53 -47.38 12.40
N ILE A 477 -6.28 -47.43 13.70
CA ILE A 477 -5.46 -48.45 14.36
C ILE A 477 -6.19 -48.91 15.61
N ASN A 478 -6.10 -50.19 15.94
CA ASN A 478 -6.55 -50.70 17.22
C ASN A 478 -5.34 -51.24 17.97
N LEU A 479 -5.11 -50.75 19.19
CA LEU A 479 -4.03 -51.21 20.05
C LEU A 479 -4.54 -52.33 20.95
N PRO A 480 -3.84 -53.48 21.06
CA PRO A 480 -4.18 -54.50 22.04
C PRO A 480 -4.21 -53.92 23.46
N GLN A 481 -5.15 -54.37 24.30
CA GLN A 481 -5.27 -53.88 25.68
C GLN A 481 -4.01 -54.12 26.53
N ASP A 482 -3.25 -55.17 26.20
CA ASP A 482 -2.00 -55.55 26.85
C ASP A 482 -0.74 -54.96 26.16
N TRP A 483 -0.90 -54.08 25.17
CA TRP A 483 0.24 -53.51 24.43
C TRP A 483 1.15 -52.65 25.33
N GLN A 484 2.38 -53.13 25.56
CA GLN A 484 3.39 -52.52 26.42
C GLN A 484 4.38 -51.59 25.68
N GLY A 485 4.10 -51.22 24.43
CA GLY A 485 5.04 -50.46 23.60
C GLY A 485 5.96 -51.32 22.73
N GLY A 486 6.61 -50.69 21.75
CA GLY A 486 7.67 -51.29 20.93
C GLY A 486 7.24 -52.03 19.66
N ASN A 487 8.24 -52.45 18.88
CA ASN A 487 8.11 -53.05 17.54
C ASN A 487 7.59 -54.51 17.52
N ALA A 488 6.98 -54.99 18.59
CA ALA A 488 6.86 -56.43 18.85
C ALA A 488 5.87 -57.18 17.92
N VAL A 489 4.88 -56.52 17.31
CA VAL A 489 3.92 -57.15 16.38
C VAL A 489 3.44 -56.13 15.32
N PRO A 490 3.33 -56.49 14.02
CA PRO A 490 2.69 -55.63 13.03
C PRO A 490 1.22 -55.38 13.40
N LEU A 491 0.86 -54.11 13.64
CA LEU A 491 -0.51 -53.73 13.93
C LEU A 491 -1.32 -53.58 12.62
N PRO A 492 -2.58 -54.03 12.57
CA PRO A 492 -3.44 -53.82 11.42
C PRO A 492 -3.82 -52.33 11.31
N VAL A 493 -3.13 -51.61 10.42
CA VAL A 493 -3.43 -50.20 10.11
C VAL A 493 -4.37 -50.12 8.92
N LYS A 494 -5.60 -49.64 9.14
CA LYS A 494 -6.54 -49.34 8.06
C LYS A 494 -6.29 -47.93 7.53
N LYS A 495 -6.07 -47.80 6.22
CA LYS A 495 -5.91 -46.50 5.54
C LYS A 495 -7.16 -46.15 4.76
N PHE A 496 -7.67 -44.95 4.97
CA PHE A 496 -8.83 -44.43 4.25
C PHE A 496 -8.44 -43.28 3.34
N GLY A 497 -8.94 -43.28 2.11
CA GLY A 497 -8.69 -42.22 1.12
C GLY A 497 -9.91 -41.91 0.27
N LYS A 498 -9.70 -41.39 -0.95
CA LYS A 498 -10.78 -41.03 -1.87
C LYS A 498 -11.77 -42.17 -2.15
N ASN A 499 -11.27 -43.39 -2.29
CA ASN A 499 -12.10 -44.57 -2.55
C ASN A 499 -13.05 -44.90 -1.39
N ASN A 500 -12.78 -44.37 -0.19
CA ASN A 500 -13.61 -44.52 0.99
C ASN A 500 -14.55 -43.32 1.20
N GLY A 501 -14.61 -42.35 0.29
CA GLY A 501 -15.52 -41.20 0.38
C GLY A 501 -14.89 -39.89 0.90
N LEU A 502 -13.59 -39.88 1.22
CA LEU A 502 -12.89 -38.62 1.52
C LEU A 502 -12.75 -37.77 0.24
N PRO A 503 -12.83 -36.43 0.32
CA PRO A 503 -12.67 -35.58 -0.86
C PRO A 503 -11.21 -35.56 -1.36
N SER A 504 -10.25 -35.73 -0.46
CA SER A 504 -8.83 -35.75 -0.76
C SER A 504 -8.06 -36.61 0.25
N LYS A 505 -6.89 -37.11 -0.16
CA LYS A 505 -5.91 -37.68 0.79
C LYS A 505 -5.15 -36.59 1.55
N ASN A 506 -5.16 -35.37 1.04
CA ASN A 506 -4.39 -34.28 1.60
C ASN A 506 -5.14 -33.58 2.73
N ARG A 507 -4.39 -33.23 3.78
CA ARG A 507 -4.79 -32.31 4.86
C ARG A 507 -6.11 -32.69 5.54
N ASN A 508 -6.17 -33.92 6.02
CA ASN A 508 -7.29 -34.40 6.83
C ASN A 508 -6.92 -34.32 8.30
N SER A 509 -7.86 -33.96 9.16
CA SER A 509 -7.67 -33.99 10.61
C SER A 509 -8.90 -34.53 11.32
N VAL A 510 -8.68 -35.22 12.44
CA VAL A 510 -9.71 -35.92 13.22
C VAL A 510 -9.99 -35.18 14.51
N HIS A 511 -11.27 -35.04 14.85
CA HIS A 511 -11.75 -34.21 15.96
C HIS A 511 -12.98 -34.85 16.62
N TRP A 512 -13.23 -34.48 17.87
CA TRP A 512 -14.49 -34.75 18.55
C TRP A 512 -15.46 -33.60 18.33
N TYR A 513 -16.70 -33.91 17.97
CA TYR A 513 -17.80 -32.96 18.00
C TYR A 513 -19.11 -33.66 18.34
N ASN A 514 -19.80 -33.20 19.39
CA ASN A 514 -21.01 -33.83 19.94
C ASN A 514 -20.85 -35.34 20.22
N ASN A 515 -19.72 -35.75 20.81
CA ASN A 515 -19.36 -37.15 21.09
C ASN A 515 -19.33 -38.06 19.85
N GLU A 516 -19.19 -37.48 18.65
CA GLU A 516 -19.02 -38.21 17.41
C GLU A 516 -17.71 -37.82 16.73
N LEU A 517 -17.14 -38.77 15.97
CA LEU A 517 -15.96 -38.53 15.15
C LEU A 517 -16.29 -37.54 14.03
N LEU A 518 -15.52 -36.46 13.95
CA LEU A 518 -15.62 -35.43 12.92
C LEU A 518 -14.30 -35.32 12.18
N ILE A 519 -14.36 -35.28 10.85
CA ILE A 519 -13.18 -35.16 9.99
C ILE A 519 -13.22 -33.80 9.29
N ALA A 520 -12.25 -32.96 9.62
CA ALA A 520 -12.02 -31.69 8.93
C ALA A 520 -11.12 -31.93 7.72
N THR A 521 -11.57 -31.48 6.54
CA THR A 521 -10.94 -31.76 5.24
C THR A 521 -10.76 -30.48 4.42
N VAL A 522 -10.09 -30.60 3.27
CA VAL A 522 -9.98 -29.54 2.26
C VAL A 522 -11.30 -29.13 1.60
N ALA A 523 -12.40 -29.85 1.85
CA ALA A 523 -13.71 -29.59 1.26
C ALA A 523 -14.84 -29.84 2.27
N GLY A 524 -14.75 -29.18 3.44
CA GLY A 524 -15.74 -29.24 4.50
C GLY A 524 -15.56 -30.38 5.50
N PHE A 525 -16.64 -30.68 6.22
CA PHE A 525 -16.68 -31.66 7.30
C PHE A 525 -17.26 -33.00 6.85
N TYR A 526 -16.67 -34.10 7.31
CA TYR A 526 -17.11 -35.45 6.98
C TYR A 526 -17.34 -36.28 8.25
N ARG A 527 -18.32 -37.18 8.17
CA ARG A 527 -18.62 -38.20 9.18
C ARG A 527 -18.29 -39.59 8.64
N PHE A 528 -17.91 -40.49 9.54
CA PHE A 528 -17.58 -41.86 9.21
C PHE A 528 -18.74 -42.81 9.54
N ASP A 529 -19.24 -43.53 8.54
CA ASP A 529 -20.21 -44.60 8.73
C ASP A 529 -19.46 -45.91 9.01
N ASN A 530 -19.61 -46.43 10.23
CA ASN A 530 -18.94 -47.67 10.64
C ASN A 530 -19.50 -48.93 9.95
N THR A 531 -20.75 -48.91 9.49
CA THR A 531 -21.35 -50.04 8.76
C THR A 531 -20.85 -50.06 7.31
N ALA A 532 -20.85 -48.91 6.65
CA ALA A 532 -20.42 -48.79 5.26
C ALA A 532 -18.89 -48.70 5.10
N GLN A 533 -18.15 -48.43 6.18
CA GLN A 533 -16.72 -48.11 6.18
C GLN A 533 -16.38 -46.97 5.20
N LYS A 534 -17.24 -45.96 5.15
CA LYS A 534 -17.15 -44.82 4.22
C LYS A 534 -17.36 -43.49 4.93
N PHE A 535 -16.76 -42.45 4.36
CA PHE A 535 -16.96 -41.07 4.75
C PHE A 535 -18.07 -40.45 3.91
N SER A 536 -18.90 -39.65 4.56
CA SER A 536 -19.93 -38.84 3.90
C SER A 536 -19.88 -37.42 4.42
N LEU A 537 -20.25 -36.45 3.58
CA LEU A 537 -20.30 -35.04 3.95
C LEU A 537 -21.28 -34.85 5.11
N ASP A 538 -20.87 -34.10 6.12
CA ASP A 538 -21.78 -33.69 7.21
C ASP A 538 -22.75 -32.63 6.68
N ASN A 539 -23.96 -33.05 6.33
CA ASN A 539 -24.95 -32.17 5.72
C ASN A 539 -25.41 -31.04 6.65
N GLN A 540 -25.36 -31.22 7.97
CA GLN A 540 -25.79 -30.18 8.92
C GLN A 540 -24.78 -29.04 8.95
N LEU A 541 -23.49 -29.36 9.08
CA LEU A 541 -22.42 -28.35 9.07
C LEU A 541 -22.17 -27.78 7.67
N ALA A 542 -22.29 -28.60 6.62
CA ALA A 542 -22.09 -28.16 5.24
C ALA A 542 -23.11 -27.09 4.81
N ALA A 543 -24.33 -27.14 5.36
CA ALA A 543 -25.39 -26.17 5.07
C ALA A 543 -25.05 -24.73 5.53
N ALA A 544 -24.11 -24.58 6.47
CA ALA A 544 -23.68 -23.28 6.95
C ALA A 544 -22.82 -22.51 5.93
N PHE A 545 -22.18 -23.23 5.00
CA PHE A 545 -21.34 -22.66 3.96
C PHE A 545 -22.12 -22.54 2.64
N ARG A 546 -22.01 -21.38 1.97
CA ARG A 546 -22.65 -21.15 0.67
C ARG A 546 -21.68 -21.49 -0.46
N GLY A 547 -22.11 -22.25 -1.46
CA GLY A 547 -21.28 -22.58 -2.62
C GLY A 547 -20.39 -23.80 -2.41
N SER A 548 -19.14 -23.72 -2.87
CA SER A 548 -18.18 -24.80 -2.65
C SER A 548 -17.80 -24.90 -1.16
N GLN A 549 -17.57 -26.12 -0.68
CA GLN A 549 -17.18 -26.32 0.70
C GLN A 549 -15.73 -25.85 0.90
N PRO A 550 -15.45 -25.02 1.92
CA PRO A 550 -14.11 -24.51 2.16
C PRO A 550 -13.20 -25.59 2.75
N TRP A 551 -11.90 -25.35 2.71
CA TRP A 551 -10.97 -26.10 3.55
C TRP A 551 -11.12 -25.64 5.00
N VAL A 552 -11.59 -26.54 5.86
CA VAL A 552 -11.79 -26.31 7.29
C VAL A 552 -10.59 -26.81 8.10
N ARG A 553 -10.17 -26.03 9.10
CA ARG A 553 -8.96 -26.28 9.92
C ARG A 553 -9.24 -25.96 11.39
N TYR A 554 -8.61 -26.73 12.27
CA TYR A 554 -8.63 -26.56 13.73
C TYR A 554 -10.03 -26.28 14.33
N PRO A 555 -11.05 -27.12 14.02
CA PRO A 555 -12.33 -27.01 14.69
C PRO A 555 -12.19 -27.28 16.19
N GLN A 556 -12.62 -26.33 17.02
CA GLN A 556 -12.64 -26.46 18.47
C GLN A 556 -14.01 -26.01 19.01
N PRO A 557 -14.74 -26.87 19.74
CA PRO A 557 -15.99 -26.47 20.38
C PRO A 557 -15.70 -25.56 21.58
N ASP A 558 -16.52 -24.51 21.77
CA ASP A 558 -16.59 -23.77 23.01
C ASP A 558 -17.52 -24.45 24.03
N GLN A 559 -17.73 -23.81 25.19
CA GLN A 559 -18.58 -24.34 26.27
C GLN A 559 -20.06 -24.49 25.87
N ASP A 560 -20.51 -23.74 24.87
CA ASP A 560 -21.88 -23.77 24.34
C ASP A 560 -21.99 -24.71 23.11
N ASN A 561 -20.96 -25.49 22.81
CA ASN A 561 -20.83 -26.35 21.63
C ASN A 561 -20.86 -25.61 20.28
N ASN A 562 -20.57 -24.30 20.27
CA ASN A 562 -20.29 -23.59 19.02
C ASN A 562 -18.89 -23.97 18.54
N LEU A 563 -18.76 -24.26 17.26
CA LEU A 563 -17.53 -24.76 16.67
C LEU A 563 -16.72 -23.60 16.09
N TRP A 564 -15.66 -23.20 16.78
CA TRP A 564 -14.69 -22.22 16.29
C TRP A 564 -13.70 -22.88 15.35
N LEU A 565 -13.40 -22.26 14.22
CA LEU A 565 -12.52 -22.84 13.21
C LEU A 565 -11.91 -21.80 12.27
N LEU A 566 -10.92 -22.25 11.50
CA LEU A 566 -10.31 -21.48 10.41
C LEU A 566 -10.76 -22.07 9.07
N THR A 567 -11.05 -21.20 8.11
CA THR A 567 -11.45 -21.59 6.75
C THR A 567 -10.49 -21.02 5.71
N TRP A 568 -10.34 -21.75 4.60
CA TRP A 568 -9.78 -21.26 3.36
C TRP A 568 -10.78 -21.58 2.24
N ASP A 569 -11.36 -20.54 1.66
CA ASP A 569 -12.31 -20.64 0.55
C ASP A 569 -11.57 -21.06 -0.74
N ASN A 570 -12.00 -22.18 -1.33
CA ASN A 570 -11.31 -22.79 -2.46
C ASN A 570 -11.53 -22.04 -3.79
N ASP A 571 -12.58 -21.22 -3.91
CA ASP A 571 -12.92 -20.50 -5.14
C ASP A 571 -12.33 -19.08 -5.14
N THR A 572 -12.40 -18.41 -3.99
CA THR A 572 -11.97 -17.01 -3.83
C THR A 572 -10.57 -16.86 -3.23
N GLY A 573 -10.03 -17.92 -2.61
CA GLY A 573 -8.75 -17.91 -1.92
C GLY A 573 -8.76 -17.22 -0.56
N ARG A 574 -9.91 -16.73 -0.09
CA ARG A 574 -10.05 -15.98 1.17
C ARG A 574 -9.80 -16.87 2.38
N ARG A 575 -9.11 -16.34 3.38
CA ARG A 575 -8.90 -17.02 4.67
C ARG A 575 -9.67 -16.31 5.76
N GLN A 576 -10.41 -17.06 6.57
CA GLN A 576 -11.26 -16.47 7.60
C GLN A 576 -11.19 -17.27 8.90
N ALA A 577 -11.20 -16.58 10.02
CA ALA A 577 -11.54 -17.13 11.33
C ALA A 577 -13.02 -16.86 11.62
N GLY A 578 -13.69 -17.81 12.27
CA GLY A 578 -15.10 -17.67 12.59
C GLY A 578 -15.63 -18.80 13.44
N VAL A 579 -16.93 -18.75 13.67
CA VAL A 579 -17.67 -19.71 14.49
C VAL A 579 -18.88 -20.24 13.73
N LEU A 580 -19.12 -21.55 13.88
CA LEU A 580 -20.36 -22.22 13.51
C LEU A 580 -21.19 -22.42 14.77
N PHE A 581 -22.42 -21.91 14.77
CA PHE A 581 -23.37 -22.12 15.85
C PHE A 581 -24.72 -22.56 15.28
N ALA A 582 -25.47 -23.35 16.05
CA ALA A 582 -26.83 -23.73 15.69
C ALA A 582 -27.79 -22.57 16.02
N ASP A 583 -28.62 -22.17 15.07
CA ASP A 583 -29.70 -21.22 15.33
C ASP A 583 -30.86 -21.88 16.10
N SER A 584 -31.90 -21.12 16.43
CA SER A 584 -33.07 -21.62 17.17
C SER A 584 -33.85 -22.74 16.46
N SER A 585 -33.61 -22.97 15.17
CA SER A 585 -34.18 -24.07 14.39
C SER A 585 -33.25 -25.30 14.30
N GLY A 586 -32.05 -25.22 14.88
CA GLY A 586 -31.03 -26.26 14.81
C GLY A 586 -30.19 -26.22 13.53
N LEU A 587 -30.35 -25.20 12.69
CA LEU A 587 -29.54 -25.02 11.48
C LEU A 587 -28.25 -24.28 11.81
N TYR A 588 -27.12 -24.82 11.38
CA TYR A 588 -25.83 -24.19 11.60
C TYR A 588 -25.63 -22.95 10.72
N ARG A 589 -25.07 -21.89 11.31
CA ARG A 589 -24.72 -20.64 10.63
C ARG A 589 -23.26 -20.30 10.83
N TRP A 590 -22.61 -19.86 9.75
CA TRP A 590 -21.26 -19.31 9.77
C TRP A 590 -21.27 -17.83 10.13
N GLN A 591 -20.51 -17.44 11.14
CA GLN A 591 -20.30 -16.05 11.54
C GLN A 591 -18.81 -15.73 11.68
N ALA A 592 -18.34 -14.82 10.83
CA ALA A 592 -16.96 -14.32 10.80
C ALA A 592 -16.88 -12.78 10.85
N SER A 593 -18.00 -12.07 10.91
CA SER A 593 -18.06 -10.61 10.77
C SER A 593 -17.26 -9.87 11.85
N ALA A 594 -17.34 -10.31 13.11
CA ALA A 594 -16.56 -9.74 14.21
C ALA A 594 -15.05 -10.00 14.09
N LEU A 595 -14.64 -10.95 13.25
CA LEU A 595 -13.24 -11.33 12.99
C LEU A 595 -12.75 -10.87 11.62
N LYS A 596 -13.50 -10.02 10.93
CA LYS A 596 -13.10 -9.45 9.63
C LYS A 596 -11.72 -8.78 9.64
N PRO A 597 -11.26 -8.09 10.73
CA PRO A 597 -9.89 -7.59 10.78
C PRO A 597 -8.80 -8.66 10.68
N LEU A 598 -9.14 -9.93 10.90
CA LEU A 598 -8.25 -11.08 10.76
C LEU A 598 -8.41 -11.82 9.41
N GLU A 599 -9.25 -11.31 8.51
CA GLU A 599 -9.43 -11.87 7.17
C GLU A 599 -8.10 -11.81 6.39
N ASP A 600 -7.79 -12.90 5.70
CA ASP A 600 -6.55 -13.13 4.92
C ASP A 600 -5.23 -13.15 5.71
N ILE A 601 -5.27 -12.88 7.02
CA ILE A 601 -4.13 -13.14 7.90
C ILE A 601 -3.86 -14.66 7.93
N PRO A 602 -2.61 -15.11 7.70
CA PRO A 602 -2.24 -16.53 7.75
C PRO A 602 -2.25 -17.06 9.19
N LEU A 603 -3.45 -17.35 9.69
CA LEU A 603 -3.67 -18.01 10.97
C LEU A 603 -3.46 -19.52 10.84
N ASP A 604 -2.73 -20.07 11.80
CA ASP A 604 -2.33 -21.46 11.84
C ASP A 604 -2.79 -22.21 13.08
N ARG A 605 -3.18 -21.51 14.15
CA ARG A 605 -3.66 -22.12 15.41
C ARG A 605 -4.81 -21.36 16.03
N LEU A 606 -5.60 -22.09 16.81
CA LEU A 606 -6.71 -21.60 17.60
C LEU A 606 -6.61 -22.21 19.00
N LEU A 607 -6.89 -21.41 20.04
CA LEU A 607 -6.99 -21.84 21.43
C LEU A 607 -8.15 -21.07 22.07
N ILE A 608 -9.12 -21.80 22.63
CA ILE A 608 -10.16 -21.23 23.48
C ILE A 608 -9.74 -21.44 24.94
N ASP A 609 -9.70 -20.37 25.74
CA ASP A 609 -9.36 -20.45 27.17
C ASP A 609 -10.59 -20.65 28.07
N GLU A 610 -10.35 -20.80 29.37
CA GLU A 610 -11.39 -21.07 30.37
C GLU A 610 -12.40 -19.91 30.52
N GLN A 611 -12.03 -18.70 30.08
CA GLN A 611 -12.88 -17.51 30.11
C GLN A 611 -13.64 -17.29 28.79
N ASN A 612 -13.63 -18.28 27.87
CA ASN A 612 -14.17 -18.17 26.51
C ASN A 612 -13.53 -17.04 25.69
N VAL A 613 -12.27 -16.69 25.96
CA VAL A 613 -11.47 -15.83 25.08
C VAL A 613 -10.80 -16.72 24.03
N ILE A 614 -10.84 -16.27 22.79
CA ILE A 614 -10.34 -17.01 21.63
C ILE A 614 -9.01 -16.41 21.20
N TRP A 615 -7.99 -17.25 21.15
CA TRP A 615 -6.63 -16.89 20.77
C TRP A 615 -6.29 -17.51 19.42
N PHE A 616 -5.87 -16.68 18.47
CA PHE A 616 -5.45 -17.10 17.14
C PHE A 616 -3.94 -16.90 17.00
N GLY A 617 -3.22 -17.95 16.64
CA GLY A 617 -1.78 -17.88 16.36
C GLY A 617 -1.51 -17.98 14.87
N GLY A 618 -0.55 -17.22 14.34
CA GLY A 618 -0.13 -17.30 12.94
C GLY A 618 1.17 -16.55 12.66
N ALA A 619 1.38 -16.23 11.38
CA ALA A 619 2.65 -15.64 10.94
C ALA A 619 2.87 -14.22 11.45
N GLU A 620 1.79 -13.51 11.78
CA GLU A 620 1.82 -12.12 12.28
C GLU A 620 1.79 -12.03 13.81
N GLY A 621 1.81 -13.17 14.51
CA GLY A 621 1.81 -13.24 15.97
C GLY A 621 0.56 -13.90 16.53
N VAL A 622 0.09 -13.41 17.67
CA VAL A 622 -1.10 -13.90 18.38
C VAL A 622 -2.15 -12.81 18.42
N PHE A 623 -3.37 -13.14 18.04
CA PHE A 623 -4.56 -12.30 18.17
C PHE A 623 -5.45 -12.86 19.27
N ARG A 624 -5.94 -11.98 20.14
CA ARG A 624 -6.89 -12.29 21.21
C ARG A 624 -8.23 -11.68 20.83
N PHE A 625 -9.29 -12.49 20.90
CA PHE A 625 -10.68 -12.09 20.67
C PHE A 625 -11.54 -12.38 21.90
N SER A 626 -12.23 -11.36 22.41
CA SER A 626 -13.12 -11.46 23.57
C SER A 626 -14.50 -10.90 23.22
N LEU A 627 -15.52 -11.77 23.22
CA LEU A 627 -16.89 -11.38 22.84
C LEU A 627 -17.49 -10.36 23.83
N ASN A 628 -17.12 -10.43 25.11
CA ASN A 628 -17.61 -9.52 26.16
C ASN A 628 -17.09 -8.08 26.01
N GLU A 629 -16.00 -7.90 25.25
CA GLU A 629 -15.40 -6.60 24.96
C GLU A 629 -15.91 -6.01 23.63
N HIS A 630 -16.77 -6.75 22.91
CA HIS A 630 -17.35 -6.31 21.64
C HIS A 630 -18.50 -5.32 21.88
N HIS A 631 -18.29 -4.07 21.46
CA HIS A 631 -19.30 -3.02 21.55
C HIS A 631 -19.72 -2.54 20.15
N ASP A 632 -20.90 -2.98 19.71
CA ASP A 632 -21.50 -2.48 18.46
C ASP A 632 -22.14 -1.12 18.68
N LEU A 633 -21.47 -0.07 18.21
CA LEU A 633 -22.04 1.27 18.14
C LEU A 633 -22.68 1.50 16.77
N PRO A 634 -23.84 2.17 16.70
CA PRO A 634 -24.52 2.42 15.44
C PRO A 634 -23.61 3.27 14.54
N PRO A 635 -23.34 2.84 13.30
CA PRO A 635 -22.47 3.59 12.41
C PRO A 635 -23.17 4.84 11.88
N LYS A 636 -22.39 5.81 11.40
CA LYS A 636 -22.89 6.99 10.71
C LYS A 636 -23.20 6.66 9.24
N PRO A 637 -24.29 7.23 8.68
CA PRO A 637 -24.64 6.99 7.28
C PRO A 637 -23.55 7.48 6.31
N PRO A 638 -23.47 6.92 5.10
CA PRO A 638 -22.51 7.35 4.10
C PRO A 638 -22.78 8.80 3.66
N LEU A 639 -21.71 9.51 3.30
CA LEU A 639 -21.74 10.92 2.93
C LEU A 639 -21.51 11.09 1.44
N LEU A 640 -22.32 11.94 0.80
CA LEU A 640 -22.02 12.47 -0.53
C LEU A 640 -20.98 13.57 -0.39
N ARG A 641 -19.81 13.38 -1.01
CA ARG A 641 -18.63 14.23 -0.82
C ARG A 641 -18.42 15.17 -1.97
N GLN A 642 -18.48 14.72 -3.22
CA GLN A 642 -18.30 15.61 -4.36
C GLN A 642 -19.15 15.19 -5.56
N LEU A 643 -19.52 16.17 -6.38
CA LEU A 643 -19.99 15.97 -7.73
C LEU A 643 -19.06 16.72 -8.66
N ARG A 644 -18.47 16.04 -9.64
CA ARG A 644 -17.59 16.64 -10.63
C ARG A 644 -18.10 16.36 -12.04
N SER A 645 -17.86 17.28 -12.95
CA SER A 645 -17.88 16.97 -14.38
C SER A 645 -16.67 16.10 -14.73
N ILE A 646 -16.74 15.32 -15.81
CA ILE A 646 -15.62 14.47 -16.28
C ILE A 646 -14.38 15.28 -16.66
N ASP A 647 -14.55 16.54 -17.05
CA ASP A 647 -13.44 17.48 -17.27
C ASP A 647 -12.73 17.92 -15.97
N GLY A 648 -13.26 17.51 -14.80
CA GLY A 648 -12.70 17.79 -13.48
C GLY A 648 -13.34 18.97 -12.74
N ALA A 649 -14.28 19.70 -13.34
CA ALA A 649 -14.93 20.84 -12.68
C ALA A 649 -15.81 20.39 -11.50
N ALA A 650 -15.60 20.98 -10.32
CA ALA A 650 -16.42 20.69 -9.13
C ALA A 650 -17.77 21.40 -9.21
N LEU A 651 -18.86 20.62 -9.15
CA LEU A 651 -20.25 21.08 -9.19
C LEU A 651 -20.91 21.05 -7.79
N TYR A 652 -20.41 20.20 -6.90
CA TYR A 652 -20.76 20.14 -5.48
C TYR A 652 -19.55 19.64 -4.68
N SER A 653 -19.29 20.23 -3.52
CA SER A 653 -18.04 20.02 -2.76
C SER A 653 -18.23 19.62 -1.29
N GLY A 654 -19.31 18.86 -1.01
CA GLY A 654 -19.48 18.14 0.26
C GLY A 654 -20.06 18.99 1.39
N GLY A 655 -20.72 20.09 1.02
CA GLY A 655 -21.39 20.99 1.94
C GLY A 655 -22.76 20.49 2.40
N ALA A 656 -23.67 21.40 2.73
CA ALA A 656 -25.07 21.03 2.90
C ALA A 656 -25.66 20.60 1.55
N ILE A 657 -26.41 19.50 1.53
CA ILE A 657 -27.03 19.00 0.29
C ILE A 657 -28.09 20.03 -0.15
N PRO A 658 -27.96 20.64 -1.33
CA PRO A 658 -28.96 21.59 -1.82
C PRO A 658 -30.27 20.86 -2.16
N GLU A 659 -31.39 21.58 -2.13
CA GLU A 659 -32.69 21.03 -2.50
C GLU A 659 -32.69 20.50 -3.95
N GLN A 660 -32.05 21.23 -4.86
CA GLN A 660 -31.84 20.85 -6.25
C GLN A 660 -30.62 21.56 -6.83
N LEU A 661 -29.75 20.83 -7.53
CA LEU A 661 -28.59 21.38 -8.23
C LEU A 661 -28.90 21.54 -9.73
N GLN A 662 -28.82 22.77 -10.24
CA GLN A 662 -29.08 23.08 -11.65
C GLN A 662 -27.80 23.02 -12.48
N LEU A 663 -27.77 22.16 -13.48
CA LEU A 663 -26.63 21.94 -14.37
C LEU A 663 -26.96 22.33 -15.81
N ASN A 664 -25.96 22.89 -16.51
CA ASN A 664 -26.05 23.19 -17.94
C ASN A 664 -26.06 21.90 -18.78
N ALA A 665 -26.55 21.99 -20.02
CA ALA A 665 -26.62 20.87 -20.95
C ALA A 665 -25.25 20.21 -21.25
N ASP A 666 -24.15 20.97 -21.14
CA ASP A 666 -22.79 20.47 -21.37
C ASP A 666 -22.28 19.62 -20.20
N ASN A 667 -22.85 19.77 -19.00
CA ASN A 667 -22.50 19.02 -17.79
C ASN A 667 -23.33 17.72 -17.71
N ASN A 668 -23.31 16.93 -18.78
CA ASN A 668 -24.09 15.70 -18.89
C ASN A 668 -23.31 14.43 -18.49
N SER A 669 -22.04 14.58 -18.11
CA SER A 669 -21.17 13.48 -17.71
C SER A 669 -20.59 13.80 -16.33
N LEU A 670 -21.00 13.01 -15.35
CA LEU A 670 -20.90 13.33 -13.93
C LEU A 670 -20.21 12.20 -13.16
N ARG A 671 -19.29 12.58 -12.28
CA ARG A 671 -18.68 11.73 -11.26
C ARG A 671 -19.20 12.09 -9.88
N PHE A 672 -19.85 11.15 -9.21
CA PHE A 672 -20.30 11.27 -7.82
C PHE A 672 -19.27 10.61 -6.91
N GLU A 673 -18.72 11.33 -5.95
CA GLU A 673 -17.79 10.83 -4.95
C GLU A 673 -18.47 10.78 -3.58
N TYR A 674 -18.24 9.70 -2.84
CA TYR A 674 -18.88 9.44 -1.56
C TYR A 674 -17.93 8.69 -0.61
N ALA A 675 -18.18 8.83 0.68
CA ALA A 675 -17.33 8.25 1.72
C ALA A 675 -18.17 7.72 2.88
N SER A 676 -17.52 6.99 3.80
CA SER A 676 -18.11 6.54 5.04
C SER A 676 -17.30 7.10 6.20
N PRO A 677 -17.88 7.96 7.05
CA PRO A 677 -17.19 8.58 8.18
C PRO A 677 -17.07 7.63 9.37
N ASN A 678 -16.90 6.34 9.12
CA ASN A 678 -16.75 5.26 10.10
C ASN A 678 -15.33 4.69 9.95
N PHE A 679 -14.59 4.61 11.06
CA PHE A 679 -13.15 4.39 11.10
C PHE A 679 -12.73 3.10 11.82
N SER A 680 -13.67 2.42 12.48
CA SER A 680 -13.37 1.15 13.17
C SER A 680 -12.90 0.09 12.17
N HIS A 681 -11.88 -0.70 12.55
CA HIS A 681 -11.42 -1.83 11.74
C HIS A 681 -12.50 -2.88 11.48
N LEU A 682 -13.50 -2.98 12.36
CA LEU A 682 -14.66 -3.87 12.20
C LEU A 682 -15.64 -3.37 11.13
N PHE A 683 -15.58 -2.07 10.79
CA PHE A 683 -16.43 -1.45 9.80
C PHE A 683 -15.64 -1.18 8.51
N GLN A 684 -15.69 -2.13 7.58
CA GLN A 684 -15.23 -1.89 6.20
C GLN A 684 -16.42 -1.59 5.29
N PRO A 685 -16.57 -0.33 4.84
CA PRO A 685 -17.73 0.08 4.08
C PRO A 685 -17.75 -0.60 2.72
N GLN A 686 -18.91 -1.16 2.38
CA GLN A 686 -19.27 -1.49 1.01
C GLN A 686 -20.47 -0.64 0.63
N PHE A 687 -20.51 -0.18 -0.62
CA PHE A 687 -21.51 0.76 -1.10
C PHE A 687 -22.37 0.15 -2.21
N GLN A 688 -23.62 0.58 -2.25
CA GLN A 688 -24.48 0.50 -3.43
C GLN A 688 -24.95 1.90 -3.78
N VAL A 689 -25.04 2.17 -5.07
CA VAL A 689 -25.47 3.45 -5.61
C VAL A 689 -26.66 3.26 -6.54
N LYS A 690 -27.46 4.31 -6.69
CA LYS A 690 -28.57 4.37 -7.64
C LYS A 690 -28.81 5.82 -8.07
N LEU A 691 -28.84 6.05 -9.38
CA LEU A 691 -29.28 7.31 -9.98
C LEU A 691 -30.70 7.15 -10.51
N ARG A 692 -31.71 7.53 -9.71
CA ARG A 692 -33.11 7.50 -10.13
C ARG A 692 -33.32 8.51 -11.27
N GLY A 693 -33.99 8.09 -12.33
CA GLY A 693 -34.07 8.81 -13.61
C GLY A 693 -33.19 8.17 -14.69
N HIS A 694 -32.23 7.32 -14.30
CA HIS A 694 -31.39 6.53 -15.21
C HIS A 694 -31.39 5.03 -14.85
N ASP A 695 -31.26 4.68 -13.57
CA ASP A 695 -31.17 3.30 -13.09
C ASP A 695 -32.49 2.75 -12.54
N ASP A 696 -32.85 1.53 -12.94
CA ASP A 696 -34.00 0.81 -12.39
C ASP A 696 -33.70 0.16 -11.03
N ASN A 697 -32.50 -0.40 -10.86
CA ASN A 697 -32.06 -1.16 -9.69
C ASN A 697 -30.81 -0.55 -9.03
N TRP A 698 -30.55 -0.95 -7.78
CA TRP A 698 -29.28 -0.62 -7.12
C TRP A 698 -28.11 -1.32 -7.81
N SER A 699 -26.94 -0.69 -7.82
CA SER A 699 -25.70 -1.32 -8.26
C SER A 699 -25.35 -2.57 -7.42
N GLY A 700 -24.40 -3.38 -7.89
CA GLY A 700 -23.73 -4.36 -7.03
C GLY A 700 -23.00 -3.70 -5.85
N TRP A 701 -22.72 -4.47 -4.80
CA TRP A 701 -21.87 -4.02 -3.70
C TRP A 701 -20.44 -3.82 -4.18
N SER A 702 -19.90 -2.63 -3.94
CA SER A 702 -18.54 -2.26 -4.34
C SER A 702 -17.81 -1.55 -3.19
N ASN A 703 -16.48 -1.58 -3.22
CA ASN A 703 -15.63 -0.79 -2.32
C ASN A 703 -15.22 0.55 -2.98
N GLU A 704 -15.68 0.80 -4.21
CA GLU A 704 -15.43 2.07 -4.91
C GLU A 704 -16.11 3.23 -4.19
N LEU A 705 -15.36 4.33 -4.06
CA LEU A 705 -15.77 5.58 -3.41
C LEU A 705 -16.35 6.59 -4.42
N TYR A 706 -16.56 6.18 -5.66
CA TYR A 706 -17.09 7.03 -6.71
C TYR A 706 -17.96 6.24 -7.69
N ARG A 707 -18.80 6.96 -8.43
CA ARG A 707 -19.59 6.42 -9.53
C ARG A 707 -19.67 7.43 -10.67
N ASP A 708 -19.38 6.96 -11.88
CA ASP A 708 -19.48 7.76 -13.10
C ASP A 708 -20.77 7.47 -13.87
N TYR A 709 -21.40 8.52 -14.37
CA TYR A 709 -22.48 8.47 -15.35
C TYR A 709 -22.12 9.38 -16.52
N THR A 710 -22.26 8.88 -17.74
CA THR A 710 -21.84 9.60 -18.95
C THR A 710 -23.03 9.83 -19.87
N ASN A 711 -23.07 10.98 -20.54
CA ASN A 711 -24.07 11.28 -21.56
C ASN A 711 -25.53 11.21 -21.07
N LEU A 712 -25.79 11.75 -19.88
CA LEU A 712 -27.14 11.87 -19.32
C LEU A 712 -28.01 12.81 -20.16
N ALA A 713 -29.26 12.44 -20.41
CA ALA A 713 -30.21 13.32 -21.10
C ALA A 713 -30.59 14.52 -20.21
N GLY A 714 -31.10 15.60 -20.81
CA GLY A 714 -31.71 16.68 -20.03
C GLY A 714 -32.91 16.16 -19.23
N GLY A 715 -32.99 16.49 -17.94
CA GLY A 715 -34.03 15.99 -17.04
C GLY A 715 -33.65 16.03 -15.56
N GLU A 716 -34.54 15.47 -14.74
CA GLU A 716 -34.40 15.37 -13.28
C GLU A 716 -33.80 14.03 -12.87
N TYR A 717 -32.77 14.08 -12.04
CA TYR A 717 -32.08 12.92 -11.50
C TYR A 717 -31.97 12.99 -9.98
N GLN A 718 -31.97 11.84 -9.34
CA GLN A 718 -31.76 11.74 -7.90
C GLN A 718 -30.72 10.68 -7.58
N PHE A 719 -29.56 11.11 -7.09
CA PHE A 719 -28.46 10.23 -6.70
C PHE A 719 -28.57 9.82 -5.24
N MET A 720 -28.43 8.52 -4.99
CA MET A 720 -28.49 7.92 -3.66
C MET A 720 -27.34 6.94 -3.48
N VAL A 721 -26.72 6.95 -2.31
CA VAL A 721 -25.75 5.94 -1.90
C VAL A 721 -26.17 5.30 -0.58
N ARG A 722 -25.98 3.99 -0.45
CA ARG A 722 -26.16 3.28 0.81
C ARG A 722 -24.96 2.41 1.12
N SER A 723 -24.68 2.24 2.40
CA SER A 723 -23.68 1.30 2.91
C SER A 723 -24.33 0.22 3.76
N ARG A 724 -23.57 -0.83 4.08
CA ARG A 724 -23.95 -1.82 5.08
C ARG A 724 -22.88 -1.94 6.15
N ASP A 725 -23.30 -2.24 7.37
CA ASP A 725 -22.39 -2.59 8.45
C ASP A 725 -21.99 -4.08 8.41
N HIS A 726 -21.17 -4.51 9.37
CA HIS A 726 -20.71 -5.90 9.52
C HIS A 726 -21.83 -6.88 9.90
N GLN A 727 -22.95 -6.38 10.44
CA GLN A 727 -24.16 -7.15 10.70
C GLN A 727 -25.09 -7.22 9.48
N GLY A 728 -24.82 -6.43 8.43
CA GLY A 728 -25.62 -6.33 7.22
C GLY A 728 -26.74 -5.29 7.28
N ASN A 729 -26.82 -4.47 8.34
CA ASN A 729 -27.81 -3.39 8.43
C ASN A 729 -27.48 -2.29 7.42
N LEU A 730 -28.50 -1.82 6.71
CA LEU A 730 -28.37 -0.83 5.64
C LEU A 730 -28.47 0.60 6.17
N GLN A 731 -27.60 1.47 5.68
CA GLN A 731 -27.59 2.90 5.99
C GLN A 731 -27.62 3.71 4.70
N LEU A 732 -28.56 4.63 4.59
CA LEU A 732 -28.77 5.45 3.39
C LEU A 732 -28.23 6.87 3.61
N SER A 733 -27.58 7.45 2.60
CA SER A 733 -27.19 8.86 2.60
C SER A 733 -28.38 9.80 2.42
N GLY A 734 -28.14 11.10 2.61
CA GLY A 734 -29.00 12.13 2.00
C GLY A 734 -29.03 11.99 0.47
N GLN A 735 -30.13 12.42 -0.14
CA GLN A 735 -30.37 12.31 -1.58
C GLN A 735 -29.93 13.61 -2.28
N LEU A 736 -29.14 13.52 -3.35
CA LEU A 736 -28.76 14.70 -4.15
C LEU A 736 -29.62 14.76 -5.41
N ASN A 737 -30.44 15.81 -5.51
CA ASN A 737 -31.28 16.06 -6.68
C ASN A 737 -30.51 16.93 -7.68
N VAL A 738 -30.47 16.50 -8.94
CA VAL A 738 -29.72 17.13 -10.03
C VAL A 738 -30.64 17.32 -11.22
N HIS A 739 -30.76 18.56 -11.69
CA HIS A 739 -31.46 18.89 -12.93
C HIS A 739 -30.43 19.21 -14.01
N ILE A 740 -30.50 18.52 -15.13
CA ILE A 740 -29.66 18.80 -16.31
C ILE A 740 -30.53 19.52 -17.34
N ALA A 741 -30.17 20.75 -17.69
CA ALA A 741 -30.88 21.54 -18.68
C ALA A 741 -30.86 20.85 -20.06
N SER A 742 -31.95 20.97 -20.81
CA SER A 742 -31.96 20.52 -22.20
C SER A 742 -31.11 21.45 -23.09
N PRO A 743 -30.34 20.91 -24.06
CA PRO A 743 -29.60 21.74 -25.01
C PRO A 743 -30.51 22.74 -25.73
N TRP A 744 -30.02 23.96 -25.98
CA TRP A 744 -30.81 25.04 -26.58
C TRP A 744 -31.40 24.66 -27.95
N TYR A 745 -30.70 23.82 -28.71
CA TYR A 745 -31.12 23.34 -30.02
C TYR A 745 -32.29 22.33 -29.96
N LEU A 746 -32.67 21.87 -28.78
CA LEU A 746 -33.87 21.07 -28.53
C LEU A 746 -35.01 21.89 -27.90
N SER A 747 -34.86 23.21 -27.78
CA SER A 747 -35.93 24.08 -27.29
C SER A 747 -37.12 24.12 -28.24
N THR A 748 -38.31 24.38 -27.71
CA THR A 748 -39.54 24.55 -28.52
C THR A 748 -39.40 25.70 -29.52
N SER A 749 -38.73 26.78 -29.13
CA SER A 749 -38.38 27.91 -30.00
C SER A 749 -37.45 27.49 -31.15
N ALA A 750 -36.41 26.71 -30.87
CA ALA A 750 -35.51 26.18 -31.89
C ALA A 750 -36.23 25.22 -32.83
N LEU A 751 -37.13 24.37 -32.31
CA LEU A 751 -37.96 23.49 -33.13
C LEU A 751 -38.87 24.31 -34.08
N ILE A 752 -39.48 25.39 -33.60
CA ILE A 752 -40.27 26.30 -34.44
C ILE A 752 -39.37 26.95 -35.50
N ILE A 753 -38.18 27.40 -35.15
CA ILE A 753 -37.20 27.96 -36.10
C ILE A 753 -36.79 26.91 -37.12
N TYR A 754 -36.56 25.65 -36.72
CA TYR A 754 -36.26 24.57 -37.65
C TYR A 754 -37.41 24.30 -38.59
N VAL A 755 -38.65 24.22 -38.08
CA VAL A 755 -39.84 24.04 -38.92
C VAL A 755 -40.00 25.21 -39.88
N LEU A 756 -39.86 26.46 -39.42
CA LEU A 756 -39.93 27.65 -40.27
C LEU A 756 -38.78 27.70 -41.28
N PHE A 757 -37.56 27.35 -40.89
CA PHE A 757 -36.41 27.28 -41.77
C PHE A 757 -36.57 26.16 -42.79
N THR A 758 -37.08 25.00 -42.41
CA THR A 758 -37.40 23.90 -43.32
C THR A 758 -38.52 24.30 -44.27
N LEU A 759 -39.57 24.98 -43.81
CA LEU A 759 -40.63 25.52 -44.67
C LEU A 759 -40.10 26.62 -45.61
N MET A 760 -39.23 27.50 -45.13
CA MET A 760 -38.56 28.52 -45.94
C MET A 760 -37.61 27.88 -46.96
N LEU A 761 -36.86 26.86 -46.56
CA LEU A 761 -35.97 26.08 -47.41
C LEU A 761 -36.79 25.34 -48.47
N LEU A 762 -37.92 24.73 -48.11
CA LEU A 762 -38.85 24.09 -49.04
C LEU A 762 -39.48 25.11 -49.99
N TYR A 763 -39.86 26.29 -49.50
CA TYR A 763 -40.38 27.39 -50.32
C TYR A 763 -39.32 27.95 -51.28
N LEU A 764 -38.09 28.14 -50.80
CA LEU A 764 -36.95 28.57 -51.61
C LEU A 764 -36.55 27.48 -52.61
N LEU A 765 -36.56 26.21 -52.22
CA LEU A 765 -36.35 25.07 -53.11
C LEU A 765 -37.47 24.96 -54.14
N PHE A 766 -38.72 25.24 -53.77
CA PHE A 766 -39.86 25.24 -54.69
C PHE A 766 -39.79 26.42 -55.68
N LYS A 767 -39.47 27.63 -55.20
CA LYS A 767 -39.21 28.80 -56.06
C LYS A 767 -38.00 28.59 -56.95
N TRP A 768 -36.93 28.04 -56.41
CA TRP A 768 -35.72 27.66 -57.14
C TRP A 768 -36.05 26.58 -58.18
N ARG A 769 -36.86 25.57 -57.85
CA ARG A 769 -37.32 24.52 -58.76
C ARG A 769 -38.17 25.08 -59.90
N ILE A 770 -39.07 26.02 -59.63
CA ILE A 770 -39.87 26.69 -60.66
C ILE A 770 -38.98 27.57 -61.56
N HIS A 771 -38.05 28.32 -60.97
CA HIS A 771 -37.12 29.16 -61.72
C HIS A 771 -36.12 28.31 -62.53
N HIS A 772 -35.68 27.18 -61.99
CA HIS A 772 -34.83 26.19 -62.63
C HIS A 772 -35.57 25.45 -63.75
N LEU A 773 -36.85 25.08 -63.59
CA LEU A 773 -37.67 24.45 -64.64
C LEU A 773 -37.90 25.37 -65.85
N LEU A 774 -38.05 26.67 -65.63
CA LEU A 774 -38.15 27.68 -66.70
C LEU A 774 -36.81 27.90 -67.43
N LYS A 775 -35.68 27.79 -66.72
CA LYS A 775 -34.32 27.89 -67.29
C LYS A 775 -33.86 26.58 -67.95
N GLU A 776 -34.26 25.43 -67.40
CA GLU A 776 -33.99 24.07 -67.90
C GLU A 776 -34.61 23.85 -69.28
N LYS A 777 -35.83 24.32 -69.53
CA LYS A 777 -36.46 24.17 -70.87
C LYS A 777 -35.65 24.85 -72.00
N GLN A 778 -34.83 25.85 -71.69
CA GLN A 778 -34.03 26.60 -72.66
C GLN A 778 -32.52 26.29 -72.59
N GLN A 779 -32.04 25.58 -71.56
CA GLN A 779 -30.63 25.23 -71.38
C GLN A 779 -30.36 23.70 -71.36
N LEU A 780 -31.40 22.84 -71.42
CA LEU A 780 -31.26 21.37 -71.42
C LEU A 780 -30.60 20.77 -72.66
N THR A 781 -30.56 21.47 -73.79
CA THR A 781 -29.97 20.90 -75.03
C THR A 781 -28.46 21.07 -75.11
N ALA A 782 -27.85 21.91 -74.28
CA ALA A 782 -26.42 22.27 -74.38
C ALA A 782 -25.62 22.05 -73.09
N LEU A 783 -26.25 21.71 -71.97
CA LEU A 783 -25.62 21.57 -70.65
C LEU A 783 -25.84 20.18 -70.02
N VAL A 784 -26.14 19.16 -70.83
CA VAL A 784 -26.24 17.75 -70.37
C VAL A 784 -24.87 17.07 -70.36
N GLU A 785 -23.94 17.51 -71.21
CA GLU A 785 -22.60 16.92 -71.31
C GLU A 785 -21.60 17.47 -70.28
N GLU A 786 -21.81 18.68 -69.76
CA GLU A 786 -20.84 19.33 -68.85
C GLU A 786 -21.09 18.99 -67.37
N ARG A 787 -22.34 18.73 -66.97
CA ARG A 787 -22.71 18.48 -65.55
C ARG A 787 -22.53 17.03 -65.08
N THR A 788 -22.37 16.08 -65.99
CA THR A 788 -22.08 14.67 -65.65
C THR A 788 -20.67 14.50 -65.08
N ALA A 789 -19.72 15.37 -65.46
CA ALA A 789 -18.34 15.33 -64.98
C ALA A 789 -18.16 15.87 -63.54
N HIS A 790 -18.89 16.93 -63.17
CA HIS A 790 -18.69 17.58 -61.87
C HIS A 790 -19.33 16.79 -60.69
N LEU A 791 -20.43 16.07 -60.95
CA LEU A 791 -21.09 15.20 -59.96
C LEU A 791 -20.27 13.95 -59.63
N GLN A 792 -19.53 13.40 -60.60
CA GLN A 792 -18.57 12.30 -60.35
C GLN A 792 -17.41 12.75 -59.44
N HIS A 793 -16.97 14.01 -59.56
CA HIS A 793 -15.83 14.53 -58.80
C HIS A 793 -16.14 14.75 -57.31
N ALA A 794 -17.33 15.24 -56.97
CA ALA A 794 -17.76 15.43 -55.57
C ALA A 794 -18.03 14.10 -54.85
N MET A 795 -18.58 13.11 -55.57
CA MET A 795 -18.85 11.77 -55.03
C MET A 795 -17.54 10.99 -54.80
N ALA A 796 -16.51 11.23 -55.62
CA ALA A 796 -15.17 10.70 -55.42
C ALA A 796 -14.49 11.30 -54.16
N GLN A 797 -14.64 12.60 -53.89
CA GLN A 797 -14.06 13.25 -52.72
C GLN A 797 -14.67 12.76 -51.40
N TYR A 798 -15.99 12.60 -51.33
CA TYR A 798 -16.66 12.09 -50.13
C TYR A 798 -16.27 10.62 -49.83
N LYS A 799 -16.17 9.79 -50.88
CA LYS A 799 -15.73 8.41 -50.76
C LYS A 799 -14.26 8.32 -50.30
N HIS A 800 -13.39 9.19 -50.80
CA HIS A 800 -12.00 9.29 -50.37
C HIS A 800 -11.83 9.69 -48.90
N ALA A 801 -12.60 10.67 -48.41
CA ALA A 801 -12.53 11.12 -47.02
C ALA A 801 -13.00 10.03 -46.03
N LYS A 802 -14.07 9.31 -46.38
CA LYS A 802 -14.57 8.19 -45.57
C LYS A 802 -13.58 7.02 -45.56
N GLN A 803 -13.04 6.64 -46.72
CA GLN A 803 -12.00 5.60 -46.81
C GLN A 803 -10.75 5.97 -46.00
N SER A 804 -10.36 7.25 -45.95
CA SER A 804 -9.20 7.70 -45.16
C SER A 804 -9.40 7.62 -43.64
N ALA A 805 -10.62 7.81 -43.15
CA ALA A 805 -10.94 7.70 -41.73
C ALA A 805 -11.09 6.23 -41.28
N GLU A 806 -11.70 5.40 -42.13
CA GLU A 806 -11.80 3.96 -41.91
C GLU A 806 -10.42 3.29 -41.97
N SER A 807 -9.55 3.69 -42.90
CA SER A 807 -8.17 3.20 -42.98
C SER A 807 -7.32 3.60 -41.77
N ALA A 808 -7.48 4.82 -41.24
CA ALA A 808 -6.76 5.27 -40.04
C ALA A 808 -7.18 4.48 -38.78
N THR A 809 -8.47 4.14 -38.67
CA THR A 809 -9.00 3.34 -37.56
C THR A 809 -8.53 1.89 -37.65
N GLN A 810 -8.56 1.30 -38.85
CA GLN A 810 -8.09 -0.06 -39.09
C GLN A 810 -6.57 -0.19 -38.86
N ALA A 811 -5.78 0.78 -39.32
CA ALA A 811 -4.34 0.83 -39.07
C ALA A 811 -3.99 0.90 -37.58
N LYS A 812 -4.78 1.62 -36.77
CA LYS A 812 -4.60 1.69 -35.31
C LYS A 812 -4.91 0.35 -34.61
N GLY A 813 -5.90 -0.40 -35.10
CA GLY A 813 -6.22 -1.74 -34.61
C GLY A 813 -5.15 -2.77 -34.96
N GLU A 814 -4.70 -2.77 -36.23
CA GLU A 814 -3.59 -3.63 -36.70
C GLU A 814 -2.27 -3.30 -35.99
N PHE A 815 -2.01 -2.02 -35.67
CA PHE A 815 -0.87 -1.58 -34.88
C PHE A 815 -0.81 -2.27 -33.52
N LEU A 816 -1.88 -2.21 -32.71
CA LEU A 816 -1.90 -2.80 -31.38
C LEU A 816 -1.74 -4.33 -31.41
N ALA A 817 -2.36 -4.97 -32.40
CA ALA A 817 -2.25 -6.41 -32.61
C ALA A 817 -0.83 -6.83 -32.97
N ASN A 818 -0.17 -6.11 -33.90
CA ASN A 818 1.20 -6.38 -34.31
C ASN A 818 2.21 -6.12 -33.18
N MET A 819 2.05 -5.02 -32.44
CA MET A 819 2.93 -4.71 -31.29
C MET A 819 2.84 -5.76 -30.20
N SER A 820 1.63 -6.25 -29.90
CA SER A 820 1.46 -7.35 -28.94
C SER A 820 2.21 -8.62 -29.40
N HIS A 821 2.17 -8.92 -30.70
CA HIS A 821 2.83 -10.09 -31.25
C HIS A 821 4.37 -9.98 -31.27
N GLU A 822 4.89 -8.80 -31.62
CA GLU A 822 6.33 -8.50 -31.70
C GLU A 822 6.99 -8.39 -30.32
N LEU A 823 6.25 -7.97 -29.28
CA LEU A 823 6.74 -7.99 -27.89
C LEU A 823 6.71 -9.39 -27.28
N ARG A 824 5.64 -10.16 -27.55
CA ARG A 824 5.44 -11.50 -26.97
C ARG A 824 6.51 -12.51 -27.41
N THR A 825 6.98 -12.41 -28.66
CA THR A 825 7.92 -13.37 -29.23
C THR A 825 9.30 -13.38 -28.55
N PRO A 826 10.02 -12.25 -28.41
CA PRO A 826 11.30 -12.21 -27.67
C PRO A 826 11.10 -12.42 -26.17
N LEU A 827 9.97 -11.99 -25.59
CA LEU A 827 9.67 -12.22 -24.17
C LEU A 827 9.52 -13.72 -23.85
N ASN A 828 8.80 -14.47 -24.70
CA ASN A 828 8.66 -15.92 -24.55
C ASN A 828 10.00 -16.64 -24.74
N ALA A 829 10.90 -16.12 -25.59
CA ALA A 829 12.24 -16.64 -25.72
C ALA A 829 13.08 -16.39 -24.44
N VAL A 830 12.99 -15.20 -23.84
CA VAL A 830 13.63 -14.91 -22.54
C VAL A 830 13.13 -15.88 -21.47
N LEU A 831 11.82 -16.08 -21.34
CA LEU A 831 11.24 -16.98 -20.35
C LEU A 831 11.63 -18.44 -20.61
N GLY A 832 11.49 -18.91 -21.85
CA GLY A 832 11.78 -20.30 -22.22
C GLY A 832 13.25 -20.66 -22.08
N PHE A 833 14.18 -19.80 -22.52
CA PHE A 833 15.61 -20.06 -22.32
C PHE A 833 16.02 -19.91 -20.85
N SER A 834 15.31 -19.11 -20.05
CA SER A 834 15.55 -19.02 -18.60
C SER A 834 15.13 -20.33 -17.88
N GLU A 835 13.97 -20.89 -18.23
CA GLU A 835 13.54 -22.20 -17.71
C GLU A 835 14.49 -23.32 -18.13
N LEU A 836 14.91 -23.35 -19.41
CA LEU A 836 15.87 -24.34 -19.92
C LEU A 836 17.26 -24.20 -19.30
N ALA A 837 17.69 -22.98 -18.98
CA ALA A 837 18.95 -22.74 -18.26
C ALA A 837 18.88 -23.23 -16.82
N GLN A 838 17.74 -23.10 -16.13
CA GLN A 838 17.54 -23.63 -14.77
C GLN A 838 17.49 -25.15 -14.71
N GLN A 839 17.03 -25.81 -15.78
CA GLN A 839 16.90 -27.27 -15.85
C GLN A 839 18.16 -27.99 -16.39
N SER A 840 19.16 -27.25 -16.86
CA SER A 840 20.37 -27.81 -17.47
C SER A 840 21.53 -27.80 -16.49
N ASP A 841 22.15 -28.95 -16.24
CA ASP A 841 23.35 -29.08 -15.40
C ASP A 841 24.67 -28.80 -16.18
N ASP A 842 24.62 -28.69 -17.51
CA ASP A 842 25.81 -28.41 -18.36
C ASP A 842 26.09 -26.90 -18.49
N LEU A 843 27.30 -26.50 -18.09
CA LEU A 843 27.78 -25.11 -18.10
C LEU A 843 27.91 -24.52 -19.51
N ALA A 844 28.26 -25.33 -20.52
CA ALA A 844 28.39 -24.85 -21.90
C ALA A 844 27.01 -24.54 -22.49
N THR A 845 26.03 -25.41 -22.24
CA THR A 845 24.63 -25.23 -22.62
C THR A 845 23.98 -24.06 -21.87
N GLN A 846 24.23 -23.91 -20.56
CA GLN A 846 23.78 -22.74 -19.78
C GLN A 846 24.33 -21.42 -20.35
N LYS A 847 25.62 -21.36 -20.71
CA LYS A 847 26.21 -20.17 -21.35
C LYS A 847 25.55 -19.84 -22.70
N ASN A 848 25.21 -20.86 -23.50
CA ASN A 848 24.50 -20.66 -24.75
C ASN A 848 23.09 -20.08 -24.52
N TYR A 849 22.33 -20.63 -23.55
CA TYR A 849 21.00 -20.12 -23.20
C TYR A 849 21.04 -18.71 -22.62
N LEU A 850 21.99 -18.41 -21.73
CA LEU A 850 22.23 -17.06 -21.24
C LEU A 850 22.54 -16.09 -22.39
N GLY A 851 23.32 -16.51 -23.38
CA GLY A 851 23.55 -15.74 -24.60
C GLY A 851 22.25 -15.44 -25.38
N LYS A 852 21.35 -16.42 -25.49
CA LYS A 852 20.03 -16.27 -26.15
C LYS A 852 19.05 -15.41 -25.36
N ILE A 853 19.08 -15.48 -24.02
CA ILE A 853 18.30 -14.61 -23.12
C ILE A 853 18.73 -13.17 -23.31
N ILE A 854 20.04 -12.89 -23.27
CA ILE A 854 20.58 -11.53 -23.44
C ILE A 854 20.23 -11.00 -24.84
N ALA A 855 20.37 -11.81 -25.89
CA ALA A 855 20.00 -11.41 -27.24
C ALA A 855 18.50 -11.07 -27.37
N SER A 856 17.62 -11.91 -26.79
CA SER A 856 16.16 -11.70 -26.82
C SER A 856 15.73 -10.48 -26.00
N GLY A 857 16.36 -10.24 -24.85
CA GLY A 857 16.14 -9.04 -24.03
C GLY A 857 16.55 -7.75 -24.73
N LYS A 858 17.69 -7.75 -25.46
CA LYS A 858 18.13 -6.60 -26.27
C LYS A 858 17.15 -6.29 -27.41
N ILE A 859 16.64 -7.32 -28.10
CA ILE A 859 15.62 -7.16 -29.16
C ILE A 859 14.35 -6.52 -28.58
N LEU A 860 13.88 -7.03 -27.44
CA LEU A 860 12.69 -6.50 -26.76
C LEU A 860 12.87 -5.02 -26.39
N LEU A 861 14.01 -4.66 -25.81
CA LEU A 861 14.30 -3.28 -25.42
C LEU A 861 14.35 -2.34 -26.63
N SER A 862 14.93 -2.80 -27.74
CA SER A 862 14.94 -2.04 -29.00
C SER A 862 13.53 -1.75 -29.52
N ILE A 863 12.65 -2.76 -29.53
CA ILE A 863 11.25 -2.59 -29.99
C ILE A 863 10.52 -1.57 -29.12
N ILE A 864 10.72 -1.63 -27.80
CA ILE A 864 10.11 -0.68 -26.86
C ILE A 864 10.62 0.75 -27.12
N ASN A 865 11.93 0.92 -27.28
CA ASN A 865 12.53 2.22 -27.54
C ASN A 865 12.08 2.80 -28.88
N ASP A 866 11.96 1.99 -29.94
CA ASP A 866 11.47 2.44 -31.24
C ASP A 866 10.02 2.93 -31.19
N ILE A 867 9.15 2.29 -30.39
CA ILE A 867 7.76 2.73 -30.18
C ILE A 867 7.71 4.06 -29.40
N LEU A 868 8.55 4.19 -28.38
CA LEU A 868 8.64 5.40 -27.55
C LEU A 868 9.17 6.58 -28.37
N ASP A 869 10.23 6.38 -29.13
CA ASP A 869 10.80 7.40 -30.02
C ASP A 869 9.79 7.80 -31.11
N PHE A 870 9.10 6.85 -31.74
CA PHE A 870 8.04 7.15 -32.71
C PHE A 870 6.95 8.02 -32.09
N SER A 871 6.49 7.68 -30.88
CA SER A 871 5.45 8.42 -30.16
C SER A 871 5.91 9.83 -29.75
N LYS A 872 7.16 9.99 -29.30
CA LYS A 872 7.75 11.29 -28.93
C LYS A 872 7.90 12.20 -30.15
N ILE A 873 8.31 11.64 -31.28
CA ILE A 873 8.46 12.39 -32.54
C ILE A 873 7.10 12.82 -33.10
N ASP A 874 6.09 11.94 -33.09
CA ASP A 874 4.73 12.25 -33.58
C ASP A 874 4.03 13.33 -32.74
N ALA A 875 4.32 13.37 -31.44
CA ALA A 875 3.86 14.41 -30.54
C ALA A 875 4.69 15.72 -30.60
N GLY A 876 5.76 15.78 -31.40
CA GLY A 876 6.66 16.94 -31.50
C GLY A 876 7.48 17.21 -30.23
N LYS A 877 7.72 16.20 -29.39
CA LYS A 877 8.36 16.32 -28.05
C LYS A 877 9.82 15.87 -27.98
N LEU A 878 10.41 15.45 -29.10
CA LEU A 878 11.82 15.02 -29.14
C LEU A 878 12.73 16.25 -29.34
N ILE A 879 13.64 16.47 -28.39
CA ILE A 879 14.65 17.54 -28.41
C ILE A 879 15.99 16.91 -28.80
N LEU A 880 16.72 17.54 -29.73
CA LEU A 880 18.06 17.11 -30.14
C LEU A 880 19.11 17.67 -29.19
N GLU A 881 20.16 16.88 -28.92
CA GLU A 881 21.30 17.34 -28.14
C GLU A 881 22.36 17.99 -29.04
N GLU A 882 22.93 19.11 -28.60
CA GLU A 882 24.02 19.82 -29.28
C GLU A 882 25.30 19.71 -28.43
N VAL A 883 25.99 18.57 -28.53
CA VAL A 883 27.21 18.27 -27.74
C VAL A 883 28.42 17.99 -28.66
N PRO A 884 29.67 18.27 -28.22
CA PRO A 884 30.85 17.87 -28.96
C PRO A 884 31.01 16.35 -29.04
N PHE A 885 31.21 15.82 -30.25
CA PHE A 885 31.46 14.38 -30.47
C PHE A 885 32.47 14.14 -31.59
N ASN A 886 33.16 13.00 -31.53
CA ASN A 886 34.09 12.56 -32.58
C ASN A 886 33.39 11.60 -33.54
N LEU A 887 33.19 12.04 -34.79
CA LEU A 887 32.53 11.26 -35.82
C LEU A 887 33.22 9.92 -36.09
N ARG A 888 34.56 9.86 -36.07
CA ARG A 888 35.29 8.61 -36.34
C ARG A 888 35.07 7.57 -35.25
N ASP A 889 34.98 8.01 -33.99
CA ASP A 889 34.72 7.12 -32.86
C ASP A 889 33.28 6.59 -32.94
N THR A 890 32.31 7.46 -33.23
CA THR A 890 30.92 7.06 -33.48
C THR A 890 30.81 6.02 -34.60
N LEU A 891 31.50 6.24 -35.72
CA LEU A 891 31.51 5.28 -36.83
C LEU A 891 32.17 3.96 -36.45
N THR A 892 33.28 4.01 -35.72
CA THR A 892 33.98 2.82 -35.23
C THR A 892 33.06 1.98 -34.36
N GLN A 893 32.41 2.60 -33.35
CA GLN A 893 31.44 1.94 -32.48
C GLN A 893 30.29 1.30 -33.26
N VAL A 894 29.69 2.04 -34.21
CA VAL A 894 28.58 1.52 -35.04
C VAL A 894 29.05 0.33 -35.89
N THR A 895 30.24 0.38 -36.47
CA THR A 895 30.75 -0.72 -37.31
C THR A 895 31.15 -1.96 -36.52
N GLU A 896 31.76 -1.78 -35.34
CA GLU A 896 32.14 -2.89 -34.45
C GLU A 896 30.94 -3.72 -34.00
N MET A 897 29.78 -3.08 -33.78
CA MET A 897 28.53 -3.78 -33.42
C MET A 897 28.13 -4.87 -34.43
N PHE A 898 28.48 -4.72 -35.70
CA PHE A 898 28.09 -5.64 -36.78
C PHE A 898 29.22 -6.59 -37.22
N SER A 899 30.42 -6.47 -36.65
CA SER A 899 31.61 -7.26 -37.01
C SER A 899 31.33 -8.77 -37.01
N ALA A 900 30.65 -9.28 -35.97
CA ALA A 900 30.31 -10.70 -35.85
C ALA A 900 29.28 -11.17 -36.89
N GLN A 901 28.31 -10.33 -37.26
CA GLN A 901 27.30 -10.67 -38.28
C GLN A 901 27.91 -10.62 -39.68
N LEU A 902 28.77 -9.65 -39.94
CA LEU A 902 29.53 -9.53 -41.18
C LEU A 902 30.52 -10.71 -41.35
N ALA A 903 31.10 -11.23 -40.26
CA ALA A 903 31.97 -12.41 -40.30
C ALA A 903 31.21 -13.73 -40.56
N GLN A 904 29.91 -13.79 -40.24
CA GLN A 904 29.07 -14.99 -40.44
C GLN A 904 28.48 -15.10 -41.84
N LYS A 905 28.47 -14.01 -42.62
CA LYS A 905 27.97 -13.98 -44.00
C LYS A 905 29.11 -13.70 -44.99
N PRO A 906 29.03 -14.16 -46.25
CA PRO A 906 30.00 -13.82 -47.29
C PRO A 906 29.80 -12.38 -47.80
N LEU A 907 30.01 -11.40 -46.91
CA LEU A 907 29.83 -9.96 -47.17
C LEU A 907 31.16 -9.21 -47.03
N THR A 908 31.45 -8.31 -47.96
CA THR A 908 32.56 -7.36 -47.84
C THR A 908 32.04 -6.02 -47.38
N PHE A 909 32.50 -5.53 -46.23
CA PHE A 909 32.13 -4.21 -45.70
C PHE A 909 33.25 -3.20 -45.94
N THR A 910 32.91 -2.05 -46.55
CA THR A 910 33.87 -0.96 -46.79
C THR A 910 33.38 0.34 -46.15
N LEU A 911 34.22 0.94 -45.31
CA LEU A 911 33.99 2.27 -44.73
C LEU A 911 34.86 3.31 -45.47
N ALA A 912 34.24 4.28 -46.12
CA ALA A 912 34.91 5.35 -46.86
C ALA A 912 34.58 6.72 -46.25
N VAL A 913 35.54 7.33 -45.55
CA VAL A 913 35.37 8.62 -44.86
C VAL A 913 36.31 9.67 -45.45
N ALA A 914 35.81 10.89 -45.69
CA ALA A 914 36.63 11.99 -46.16
C ALA A 914 37.71 12.39 -45.13
N GLU A 915 38.95 12.63 -45.59
CA GLU A 915 40.10 12.92 -44.71
C GLU A 915 40.04 14.30 -44.04
N ASN A 916 39.28 15.24 -44.62
CA ASN A 916 39.26 16.65 -44.23
C ASN A 916 38.21 17.02 -43.16
N ILE A 917 37.54 16.05 -42.53
CA ILE A 917 36.52 16.31 -41.51
C ILE A 917 37.19 16.72 -40.18
N PRO A 918 36.70 17.77 -39.48
CA PRO A 918 37.18 18.12 -38.14
C PRO A 918 37.11 16.95 -37.15
N GLN A 919 38.01 16.92 -36.18
CA GLN A 919 38.08 15.84 -35.20
C GLN A 919 36.88 15.84 -34.23
N LEU A 920 36.34 17.01 -33.90
CA LEU A 920 35.16 17.19 -33.05
C LEU A 920 34.11 18.06 -33.75
N LEU A 921 32.87 17.58 -33.76
CA LEU A 921 31.70 18.24 -34.33
C LEU A 921 30.65 18.44 -33.22
N ILE A 922 29.81 19.46 -33.33
CA ILE A 922 28.67 19.68 -32.44
C ILE A 922 27.42 19.02 -33.03
N GLY A 923 26.81 18.11 -32.29
CA GLY A 923 25.54 17.49 -32.66
C GLY A 923 25.21 16.25 -31.85
N ASP A 924 24.12 15.57 -32.22
CA ASP A 924 23.60 14.42 -31.49
C ASP A 924 24.18 13.10 -32.03
N ALA A 925 25.27 12.65 -31.41
CA ALA A 925 25.95 11.40 -31.78
C ALA A 925 25.07 10.16 -31.60
N LEU A 926 24.17 10.18 -30.61
CA LEU A 926 23.28 9.07 -30.31
C LEU A 926 22.24 8.89 -31.42
N ARG A 927 21.60 9.98 -31.85
CA ARG A 927 20.61 9.95 -32.95
C ARG A 927 21.25 9.64 -34.29
N LEU A 928 22.46 10.15 -34.53
CA LEU A 928 23.22 9.78 -35.72
C LEU A 928 23.55 8.28 -35.72
N SER A 929 23.99 7.72 -34.60
CA SER A 929 24.25 6.29 -34.45
C SER A 929 22.99 5.46 -34.69
N GLN A 930 21.85 5.89 -34.15
CA GLN A 930 20.56 5.21 -34.34
C GLN A 930 20.15 5.16 -35.83
N VAL A 931 20.37 6.23 -36.58
CA VAL A 931 20.14 6.26 -38.03
C VAL A 931 21.07 5.27 -38.75
N LEU A 932 22.36 5.30 -38.46
CA LEU A 932 23.35 4.46 -39.13
C LEU A 932 23.16 2.97 -38.81
N ILE A 933 22.87 2.61 -37.55
CA ILE A 933 22.57 1.25 -37.10
C ILE A 933 21.37 0.68 -37.86
N ASN A 934 20.29 1.47 -37.99
CA ASN A 934 19.09 1.04 -38.71
C ASN A 934 19.34 0.81 -40.21
N LEU A 935 20.09 1.71 -40.86
CA LEU A 935 20.41 1.56 -42.29
C LEU A 935 21.38 0.39 -42.54
N LEU A 936 22.42 0.24 -41.72
CA LEU A 936 23.39 -0.85 -41.83
C LEU A 936 22.78 -2.22 -41.51
N SER A 937 21.94 -2.31 -40.47
CA SER A 937 21.23 -3.54 -40.13
C SER A 937 20.35 -4.00 -41.29
N ASN A 938 19.65 -3.07 -41.96
CA ASN A 938 18.87 -3.39 -43.16
C ASN A 938 19.76 -3.84 -44.32
N ALA A 939 20.89 -3.17 -44.58
CA ALA A 939 21.83 -3.57 -45.62
C ALA A 939 22.36 -5.01 -45.40
N ILE A 940 22.75 -5.37 -44.16
CA ILE A 940 23.24 -6.71 -43.79
C ILE A 940 22.15 -7.77 -43.90
N LYS A 941 20.93 -7.39 -43.52
CA LYS A 941 19.77 -8.28 -43.52
C LYS A 941 19.34 -8.66 -44.94
N PHE A 942 19.34 -7.70 -45.86
CA PHE A 942 18.84 -7.89 -47.24
C PHE A 942 19.93 -8.23 -48.27
N THR A 943 21.18 -8.35 -47.83
CA THR A 943 22.31 -8.82 -48.63
C THR A 943 22.79 -10.16 -48.09
N GLU A 944 22.61 -11.24 -48.86
CA GLU A 944 23.09 -12.58 -48.45
C GLU A 944 24.55 -12.79 -48.85
N GLN A 945 24.97 -12.24 -49.99
CA GLN A 945 26.32 -12.27 -50.53
C GLN A 945 26.58 -10.98 -51.32
N GLY A 946 27.80 -10.44 -51.26
CA GLY A 946 28.19 -9.22 -51.97
C GLY A 946 28.82 -8.16 -51.09
N GLU A 947 28.54 -6.88 -51.35
CA GLU A 947 29.23 -5.76 -50.73
C GLU A 947 28.26 -4.79 -50.04
N ILE A 948 28.72 -4.24 -48.92
CA ILE A 948 28.04 -3.16 -48.20
C ILE A 948 29.05 -2.03 -48.00
N GLN A 949 28.68 -0.81 -48.37
CA GLN A 949 29.53 0.36 -48.27
C GLN A 949 28.85 1.46 -47.46
N LEU A 950 29.54 1.98 -46.44
CA LEU A 950 29.20 3.25 -45.79
C LEU A 950 30.18 4.32 -46.28
N SER A 951 29.67 5.32 -46.99
CA SER A 951 30.46 6.43 -47.51
C SER A 951 30.03 7.76 -46.92
N ILE A 952 31.00 8.60 -46.57
CA ILE A 952 30.80 9.91 -45.96
C ILE A 952 31.67 10.92 -46.69
N LYS A 953 31.02 11.85 -47.40
CA LYS A 953 31.67 12.94 -48.13
C LYS A 953 31.47 14.24 -47.36
N ALA A 954 32.48 15.09 -47.34
CA ALA A 954 32.45 16.34 -46.61
C ALA A 954 32.62 17.54 -47.54
N LYS A 955 31.80 18.58 -47.33
CA LYS A 955 31.92 19.88 -47.99
C LYS A 955 31.86 20.98 -46.93
N HIS A 956 32.86 21.85 -46.94
CA HIS A 956 32.87 23.01 -46.06
C HIS A 956 31.98 24.12 -46.64
N SER A 957 31.08 24.68 -45.82
CA SER A 957 30.17 25.77 -46.17
C SER A 957 30.29 26.92 -45.17
N ALA A 958 29.73 28.09 -45.50
CA ALA A 958 29.74 29.25 -44.60
C ALA A 958 28.97 29.02 -43.28
N ALA A 959 28.11 28.00 -43.22
CA ALA A 959 27.30 27.64 -42.06
C ALA A 959 27.84 26.40 -41.30
N GLY A 960 29.03 25.90 -41.66
CA GLY A 960 29.63 24.71 -41.05
C GLY A 960 29.97 23.61 -42.07
N TRP A 961 30.18 22.39 -41.58
CA TRP A 961 30.53 21.20 -42.36
C TRP A 961 29.28 20.45 -42.79
N GLN A 962 29.01 20.43 -44.09
CA GLN A 962 27.98 19.57 -44.66
C GLN A 962 28.56 18.18 -44.92
N LEU A 963 28.01 17.18 -44.23
CA LEU A 963 28.38 15.78 -44.38
C LEU A 963 27.27 15.01 -45.12
N ASP A 964 27.64 14.43 -46.26
CA ASP A 964 26.78 13.61 -47.10
C ASP A 964 27.05 12.13 -46.78
N PHE A 965 26.10 11.46 -46.13
CA PHE A 965 26.14 10.05 -45.77
C PHE A 965 25.44 9.20 -46.84
N ALA A 966 26.03 8.06 -47.20
CA ALA A 966 25.37 7.07 -48.04
C ALA A 966 25.71 5.64 -47.62
N VAL A 967 24.69 4.83 -47.33
CA VAL A 967 24.78 3.38 -47.09
C VAL A 967 24.32 2.67 -48.35
N SER A 968 25.20 1.90 -48.98
CA SER A 968 24.92 1.14 -50.20
C SER A 968 25.08 -0.35 -49.97
N ASP A 969 24.19 -1.15 -50.54
CA ASP A 969 24.24 -2.61 -50.53
C ASP A 969 24.08 -3.17 -51.95
N THR A 970 24.50 -4.41 -52.17
CA THR A 970 24.29 -5.16 -53.43
C THR A 970 23.20 -6.23 -53.30
N GLY A 971 22.25 -6.05 -52.38
CA GLY A 971 21.22 -7.00 -52.03
C GLY A 971 20.05 -7.06 -53.03
N ILE A 972 18.88 -7.48 -52.53
CA ILE A 972 17.70 -7.79 -53.36
C ILE A 972 17.15 -6.59 -54.15
N GLY A 973 17.50 -5.35 -53.78
CA GLY A 973 16.94 -4.13 -54.37
C GLY A 973 15.44 -3.95 -54.11
N ILE A 974 14.90 -2.79 -54.46
CA ILE A 974 13.53 -2.37 -54.12
C ILE A 974 12.83 -1.85 -55.38
N THR A 975 11.61 -2.34 -55.65
CA THR A 975 10.81 -1.90 -56.82
C THR A 975 10.27 -0.48 -56.66
N ASP A 976 9.97 0.22 -57.77
CA ASP A 976 9.44 1.59 -57.75
C ASP A 976 8.15 1.72 -56.90
N THR A 977 7.27 0.71 -56.97
CA THR A 977 6.07 0.63 -56.13
C THR A 977 6.37 0.46 -54.65
N GLN A 978 7.39 -0.31 -54.30
CA GLN A 978 7.81 -0.49 -52.90
C GLN A 978 8.52 0.78 -52.38
N GLN A 979 9.32 1.45 -53.21
CA GLN A 979 10.02 2.68 -52.84
C GLN A 979 9.06 3.80 -52.40
N GLN A 980 7.88 3.89 -53.03
CA GLN A 980 6.83 4.86 -52.65
C GLN A 980 6.20 4.57 -51.28
N LEU A 981 6.26 3.33 -50.81
CA LEU A 981 5.66 2.89 -49.54
C LEU A 981 6.67 2.77 -48.39
N LEU A 982 7.98 2.75 -48.67
CA LEU A 982 9.07 2.52 -47.69
C LEU A 982 9.04 3.42 -46.45
N PHE A 983 8.64 4.68 -46.64
CA PHE A 983 8.61 5.69 -45.56
C PHE A 983 7.21 5.86 -44.95
N THR A 984 6.27 5.01 -45.35
CA THR A 984 4.93 4.99 -44.72
C THR A 984 5.02 4.15 -43.46
N ALA A 985 4.66 4.74 -42.32
CA ALA A 985 4.67 4.04 -41.05
C ALA A 985 3.88 2.72 -41.14
N PHE A 986 4.42 1.65 -40.57
CA PHE A 986 3.78 0.33 -40.45
C PHE A 986 3.58 -0.44 -41.76
N ASN A 987 4.10 0.04 -42.89
CA ASN A 987 3.96 -0.65 -44.16
C ASN A 987 5.19 -1.54 -44.44
N GLN A 988 4.99 -2.84 -44.60
CA GLN A 988 6.05 -3.80 -44.91
C GLN A 988 5.92 -4.23 -46.37
N ALA A 989 7.02 -4.12 -47.12
CA ALA A 989 7.08 -4.57 -48.50
C ALA A 989 6.96 -6.12 -48.56
N ASP A 990 5.77 -6.60 -48.93
CA ASP A 990 5.39 -8.00 -49.17
C ASP A 990 5.31 -8.97 -47.97
N SER A 991 4.17 -9.65 -47.86
CA SER A 991 3.86 -10.69 -46.84
C SER A 991 4.70 -11.98 -46.98
N SER A 992 5.43 -12.14 -48.08
CA SER A 992 6.37 -13.24 -48.34
C SER A 992 7.79 -12.93 -47.85
N ILE A 993 8.19 -11.65 -47.83
CA ILE A 993 9.49 -11.18 -47.34
C ILE A 993 9.47 -11.03 -45.81
N SER A 994 8.34 -10.58 -45.23
CA SER A 994 8.19 -10.44 -43.77
C SER A 994 8.36 -11.77 -43.02
N ARG A 995 7.92 -12.89 -43.62
CA ARG A 995 8.03 -14.23 -43.04
C ARG A 995 9.45 -14.79 -43.00
N LYS A 996 10.36 -14.30 -43.87
CA LYS A 996 11.74 -14.78 -43.99
C LYS A 996 12.74 -13.92 -43.21
N TYR A 997 12.49 -12.62 -43.06
CA TYR A 997 13.46 -11.68 -42.49
C TYR A 997 12.94 -10.85 -41.29
N GLY A 998 11.64 -10.86 -40.95
CA GLY A 998 11.06 -10.19 -39.76
C GLY A 998 11.24 -8.65 -39.73
N GLY A 999 10.66 -7.93 -38.76
CA GLY A 999 10.90 -6.49 -38.53
C GLY A 999 9.63 -5.67 -38.27
N THR A 1000 9.76 -4.52 -37.61
CA THR A 1000 8.62 -3.70 -37.14
C THR A 1000 8.03 -2.78 -38.21
N GLY A 1001 8.73 -2.55 -39.33
CA GLY A 1001 8.34 -1.57 -40.35
C GLY A 1001 8.49 -0.09 -39.91
N LEU A 1002 9.04 0.15 -38.72
CA LEU A 1002 9.20 1.49 -38.13
C LEU A 1002 10.56 2.12 -38.39
N GLY A 1003 11.63 1.32 -38.48
CA GLY A 1003 13.02 1.82 -38.50
C GLY A 1003 13.30 2.89 -39.57
N LEU A 1004 12.89 2.67 -40.83
CA LEU A 1004 13.10 3.65 -41.91
C LEU A 1004 12.24 4.92 -41.75
N THR A 1005 11.05 4.79 -41.17
CA THR A 1005 10.19 5.94 -40.87
C THR A 1005 10.79 6.78 -39.74
N ILE A 1006 11.35 6.14 -38.72
CA ILE A 1006 12.09 6.80 -37.63
C ILE A 1006 13.33 7.49 -38.19
N CYS A 1007 14.13 6.83 -39.05
CA CYS A 1007 15.28 7.45 -39.71
C CYS A 1007 14.88 8.71 -40.50
N GLN A 1008 13.80 8.65 -41.28
CA GLN A 1008 13.33 9.80 -42.06
C GLN A 1008 12.99 10.99 -41.14
N ARG A 1009 12.29 10.74 -40.02
CA ARG A 1009 11.89 11.80 -39.10
C ARG A 1009 13.06 12.35 -38.30
N LEU A 1010 13.98 11.49 -37.81
CA LEU A 1010 15.20 11.93 -37.11
C LEU A 1010 16.09 12.77 -38.03
N ILE A 1011 16.33 12.33 -39.26
CA ILE A 1011 17.09 13.10 -40.25
C ILE A 1011 16.41 14.43 -40.53
N SER A 1012 15.08 14.47 -40.62
CA SER A 1012 14.33 15.72 -40.82
C SER A 1012 14.45 16.68 -39.64
N LEU A 1013 14.44 16.16 -38.40
CA LEU A 1013 14.69 16.96 -37.19
C LEU A 1013 16.11 17.50 -37.16
N MET A 1014 17.09 16.73 -37.62
CA MET A 1014 18.49 17.16 -37.75
C MET A 1014 18.73 18.07 -38.99
N GLY A 1015 17.66 18.51 -39.67
CA GLY A 1015 17.73 19.43 -40.80
C GLY A 1015 18.08 18.81 -42.16
N GLY A 1016 18.10 17.48 -42.27
CA GLY A 1016 18.41 16.74 -43.50
C GLY A 1016 17.20 16.13 -44.19
N LYS A 1017 17.44 15.41 -45.30
CA LYS A 1017 16.42 14.61 -46.00
C LYS A 1017 16.98 13.26 -46.43
N LEU A 1018 16.31 12.19 -46.01
CA LEU A 1018 16.62 10.81 -46.43
C LEU A 1018 16.10 10.53 -47.83
N GLN A 1019 16.95 9.97 -48.68
CA GLN A 1019 16.65 9.57 -50.05
C GLN A 1019 17.05 8.11 -50.26
N VAL A 1020 16.36 7.44 -51.17
CA VAL A 1020 16.66 6.07 -51.59
C VAL A 1020 16.79 6.03 -53.11
N ASN A 1021 17.81 5.33 -53.59
CA ASN A 1021 17.95 4.95 -54.99
C ASN A 1021 18.20 3.45 -55.01
N SER A 1022 17.30 2.68 -55.61
CA SER A 1022 17.38 1.23 -55.62
C SER A 1022 16.92 0.70 -56.96
N THR A 1023 17.53 -0.40 -57.41
CA THR A 1023 17.09 -1.13 -58.59
C THR A 1023 16.95 -2.60 -58.19
N PRO A 1024 15.81 -3.27 -58.50
CA PRO A 1024 15.63 -4.68 -58.18
C PRO A 1024 16.83 -5.53 -58.63
N LEU A 1025 17.29 -6.40 -57.73
CA LEU A 1025 18.43 -7.32 -57.88
C LEU A 1025 19.81 -6.66 -58.08
N LYS A 1026 19.91 -5.33 -57.91
CA LYS A 1026 21.18 -4.58 -57.97
C LYS A 1026 21.52 -3.87 -56.65
N GLY A 1027 20.73 -4.09 -55.60
CA GLY A 1027 20.90 -3.48 -54.28
C GLY A 1027 20.31 -2.08 -54.16
N SER A 1028 20.54 -1.45 -53.01
CA SER A 1028 19.95 -0.16 -52.63
C SER A 1028 20.99 0.80 -52.06
N THR A 1029 20.80 2.10 -52.31
CA THR A 1029 21.57 3.18 -51.70
C THR A 1029 20.63 4.11 -50.95
N PHE A 1030 20.84 4.25 -49.65
CA PHE A 1030 20.16 5.23 -48.79
C PHE A 1030 21.12 6.37 -48.48
N SER A 1031 20.73 7.61 -48.79
CA SER A 1031 21.59 8.79 -48.64
C SER A 1031 20.90 9.96 -47.96
N PHE A 1032 21.63 10.71 -47.14
CA PHE A 1032 21.16 11.91 -46.47
C PHE A 1032 22.32 12.90 -46.20
N SER A 1033 22.00 14.17 -46.03
CA SER A 1033 22.97 15.24 -45.75
C SER A 1033 22.63 15.94 -44.45
N LEU A 1034 23.63 16.18 -43.61
CA LEU A 1034 23.52 16.89 -42.34
C LEU A 1034 24.58 17.99 -42.24
N LEU A 1035 24.26 19.07 -41.52
CA LEU A 1035 25.15 20.20 -41.27
C LEU A 1035 25.64 20.13 -39.81
N PHE A 1036 26.96 20.22 -39.61
CA PHE A 1036 27.58 20.22 -38.29
C PHE A 1036 28.52 21.40 -38.10
N GLU A 1037 28.54 21.97 -36.91
CA GLU A 1037 29.52 23.00 -36.53
C GLU A 1037 30.78 22.35 -35.93
N PRO A 1038 31.99 22.89 -36.15
CA PRO A 1038 33.19 22.43 -35.46
C PRO A 1038 33.20 22.90 -34.00
N ALA A 1039 33.69 22.05 -33.08
CA ALA A 1039 33.84 22.45 -31.67
C ALA A 1039 34.88 23.58 -31.50
N THR A 1040 34.67 24.47 -30.53
CA THR A 1040 35.59 25.60 -30.22
C THR A 1040 36.81 25.14 -29.41
N GLU A 1041 37.90 25.93 -29.41
CA GLU A 1041 39.16 25.61 -28.70
C GLU A 1041 38.96 25.33 -27.19
N ASP A 1042 38.03 26.02 -26.53
CA ASP A 1042 37.68 25.80 -25.12
C ASP A 1042 36.97 24.45 -24.88
N GLN A 1043 36.24 23.92 -25.86
CA GLN A 1043 35.52 22.64 -25.77
C GLN A 1043 36.42 21.43 -26.08
N THR A 1044 37.51 21.62 -26.83
CA THR A 1044 38.53 20.59 -27.10
C THR A 1044 39.33 20.16 -25.86
N ALA A 1045 39.46 21.03 -24.86
CA ALA A 1045 40.28 20.77 -23.67
C ALA A 1045 39.68 19.72 -22.71
N VAL A 1046 38.36 19.47 -22.80
CA VAL A 1046 37.63 18.60 -21.86
C VAL A 1046 37.70 17.12 -22.24
N ILE A 1047 38.00 16.78 -23.50
CA ILE A 1047 37.89 15.40 -24.04
C ILE A 1047 39.27 14.69 -24.11
N ALA A 1048 40.37 15.37 -23.77
CA ALA A 1048 41.72 14.84 -23.96
C ALA A 1048 42.26 13.93 -22.83
N GLU A 1049 41.46 13.59 -21.81
CA GLU A 1049 41.89 12.78 -20.66
C GLU A 1049 41.12 11.45 -20.50
N GLU A 1050 41.17 10.56 -21.50
CA GLU A 1050 40.86 9.14 -21.25
C GLU A 1050 42.12 8.28 -21.44
N LYS A 1051 42.71 7.88 -20.31
CA LYS A 1051 43.81 6.89 -20.23
C LYS A 1051 43.22 5.51 -19.94
N PRO A 1052 43.81 4.40 -20.45
CA PRO A 1052 43.34 3.06 -20.12
C PRO A 1052 43.62 2.73 -18.65
N LEU A 1053 42.56 2.41 -17.89
CA LEU A 1053 42.64 2.09 -16.47
C LEU A 1053 43.32 0.73 -16.23
N THR A 1054 44.38 0.77 -15.43
CA THR A 1054 45.04 -0.41 -14.85
C THR A 1054 44.27 -0.76 -13.57
N ILE A 1055 43.73 -1.99 -13.49
CA ILE A 1055 43.00 -2.46 -12.30
C ILE A 1055 43.99 -2.56 -11.12
N ALA A 1056 44.00 -1.53 -10.27
CA ALA A 1056 44.75 -1.53 -9.02
C ALA A 1056 43.99 -2.36 -7.96
N THR A 1057 44.75 -3.03 -7.09
CA THR A 1057 44.32 -3.97 -6.07
C THR A 1057 43.25 -3.41 -5.11
N ALA A 1058 41.96 -3.66 -5.40
CA ALA A 1058 40.78 -3.10 -4.74
C ALA A 1058 40.38 -3.73 -3.39
N ALA A 1059 41.17 -4.67 -2.84
CA ALA A 1059 40.75 -5.55 -1.73
C ALA A 1059 40.59 -4.89 -0.34
N LYS A 1060 40.58 -3.55 -0.21
CA LYS A 1060 40.54 -2.86 1.09
C LYS A 1060 39.41 -1.84 1.29
N HIS A 1061 38.56 -1.57 0.29
CA HIS A 1061 37.51 -0.56 0.41
C HIS A 1061 36.11 -1.16 0.55
N THR A 1062 35.32 -0.59 1.46
CA THR A 1062 33.91 -0.93 1.68
C THR A 1062 33.03 0.19 1.12
N ILE A 1063 32.12 -0.16 0.22
CA ILE A 1063 31.16 0.75 -0.42
C ILE A 1063 29.78 0.52 0.20
N LEU A 1064 29.11 1.60 0.60
CA LEU A 1064 27.71 1.56 1.05
C LEU A 1064 26.79 1.87 -0.13
N LEU A 1065 26.02 0.89 -0.55
CA LEU A 1065 25.00 1.03 -1.59
C LEU A 1065 23.64 1.25 -0.93
N VAL A 1066 23.02 2.40 -1.19
CA VAL A 1066 21.71 2.79 -0.64
C VAL A 1066 20.71 2.85 -1.79
N GLU A 1067 19.82 1.87 -1.86
CA GLU A 1067 18.83 1.68 -2.94
C GLU A 1067 17.62 0.93 -2.38
N ASP A 1068 16.41 1.44 -2.62
CA ASP A 1068 15.15 0.86 -2.12
C ASP A 1068 14.63 -0.28 -3.01
N ASN A 1069 14.96 -0.27 -4.30
CA ASN A 1069 14.60 -1.32 -5.24
C ASN A 1069 15.55 -2.52 -5.13
N TYR A 1070 15.01 -3.65 -4.67
CA TYR A 1070 15.74 -4.91 -4.50
C TYR A 1070 16.51 -5.36 -5.76
N PHE A 1071 15.95 -5.20 -6.96
CA PHE A 1071 16.60 -5.66 -8.19
C PHE A 1071 17.79 -4.76 -8.59
N ASN A 1072 17.63 -3.44 -8.47
CA ASN A 1072 18.73 -2.49 -8.70
C ASN A 1072 19.85 -2.69 -7.68
N GLN A 1073 19.48 -2.88 -6.41
CA GLN A 1073 20.41 -3.15 -5.33
C GLN A 1073 21.20 -4.43 -5.59
N ALA A 1074 20.52 -5.52 -5.95
CA ALA A 1074 21.16 -6.80 -6.27
C ALA A 1074 22.11 -6.70 -7.47
N LEU A 1075 21.71 -5.99 -8.54
CA LEU A 1075 22.54 -5.78 -9.72
C LEU A 1075 23.81 -4.99 -9.39
N ALA A 1076 23.67 -3.83 -8.74
CA ALA A 1076 24.79 -2.99 -8.37
C ALA A 1076 25.73 -3.70 -7.38
N GLN A 1077 25.18 -4.46 -6.42
CA GLN A 1077 25.98 -5.28 -5.52
C GLN A 1077 26.82 -6.33 -6.26
N ILE A 1078 26.24 -7.04 -7.25
CA ILE A 1078 26.98 -8.02 -8.07
C ILE A 1078 28.11 -7.35 -8.86
N ILE A 1079 27.87 -6.16 -9.45
CA ILE A 1079 28.89 -5.43 -10.21
C ILE A 1079 30.03 -5.00 -9.29
N LEU A 1080 29.72 -4.40 -8.14
CA LEU A 1080 30.71 -3.95 -7.16
C LEU A 1080 31.56 -5.11 -6.59
N GLN A 1081 30.91 -6.26 -6.32
CA GLN A 1081 31.61 -7.47 -5.88
C GLN A 1081 32.53 -8.03 -6.96
N LYS A 1082 32.12 -7.99 -8.24
CA LYS A 1082 32.98 -8.39 -9.38
C LYS A 1082 34.17 -7.45 -9.56
N LEU A 1083 34.02 -6.16 -9.24
CA LEU A 1083 35.10 -5.18 -9.22
C LEU A 1083 36.03 -5.33 -7.99
N GLY A 1084 35.72 -6.23 -7.07
CA GLY A 1084 36.56 -6.58 -5.92
C GLY A 1084 36.31 -5.78 -4.65
N TYR A 1085 35.22 -5.01 -4.57
CA TYR A 1085 34.86 -4.21 -3.39
C TYR A 1085 34.00 -5.00 -2.40
N GLN A 1086 34.14 -4.68 -1.11
CA GLN A 1086 33.15 -5.08 -0.11
C GLN A 1086 31.94 -4.15 -0.19
N VAL A 1087 30.73 -4.71 -0.15
CA VAL A 1087 29.50 -3.95 -0.33
C VAL A 1087 28.60 -4.13 0.88
N LEU A 1088 28.24 -3.02 1.52
CA LEU A 1088 27.15 -2.94 2.49
C LEU A 1088 25.92 -2.38 1.78
N THR A 1089 24.77 -3.00 1.96
CA THR A 1089 23.53 -2.60 1.28
C THR A 1089 22.53 -2.06 2.28
N ALA A 1090 22.03 -0.85 2.05
CA ALA A 1090 20.94 -0.23 2.81
C ALA A 1090 19.74 0.01 1.88
N THR A 1091 18.54 -0.15 2.42
CA THR A 1091 17.26 0.00 1.69
C THR A 1091 16.60 1.36 1.91
N SER A 1092 17.21 2.22 2.74
CA SER A 1092 16.69 3.54 3.10
C SER A 1092 17.81 4.44 3.64
N GLY A 1093 17.58 5.76 3.64
CA GLY A 1093 18.48 6.74 4.23
C GLY A 1093 18.71 6.52 5.73
N GLU A 1094 17.67 6.13 6.47
CA GLU A 1094 17.72 5.79 7.90
C GLU A 1094 18.66 4.60 8.17
N GLN A 1095 18.55 3.54 7.36
CA GLN A 1095 19.41 2.38 7.47
C GLN A 1095 20.85 2.71 7.09
N ALA A 1096 21.06 3.58 6.09
CA ALA A 1096 22.39 4.04 5.70
C ALA A 1096 23.09 4.79 6.85
N LEU A 1097 22.39 5.72 7.51
CA LEU A 1097 22.91 6.46 8.67
C LEU A 1097 23.29 5.51 9.82
N LYS A 1098 22.43 4.53 10.14
CA LYS A 1098 22.73 3.51 11.16
C LYS A 1098 23.94 2.65 10.80
N TYR A 1099 24.12 2.30 9.53
CA TYR A 1099 25.26 1.48 9.09
C TYR A 1099 26.58 2.24 9.16
N LEU A 1100 26.56 3.56 8.94
CA LEU A 1100 27.74 4.42 9.05
C LEU A 1100 28.23 4.60 10.48
N GLU A 1101 27.34 4.47 11.47
CA GLU A 1101 27.76 4.43 12.88
C GLU A 1101 28.57 3.17 13.21
N GLN A 1102 28.22 2.04 12.58
CA GLN A 1102 28.72 0.70 12.89
C GLN A 1102 29.89 0.25 12.00
N HIS A 1103 30.02 0.81 10.79
CA HIS A 1103 30.99 0.38 9.80
C HIS A 1103 31.77 1.57 9.23
N GLN A 1104 33.05 1.35 8.91
CA GLN A 1104 33.82 2.33 8.13
C GLN A 1104 33.59 2.07 6.65
N VAL A 1105 33.12 3.09 5.93
CA VAL A 1105 32.87 3.02 4.49
C VAL A 1105 33.72 4.08 3.79
N SER A 1106 34.20 3.75 2.61
CA SER A 1106 35.06 4.62 1.81
C SER A 1106 34.26 5.46 0.81
N LEU A 1107 33.09 5.00 0.38
CA LEU A 1107 32.23 5.68 -0.59
C LEU A 1107 30.77 5.25 -0.40
N ILE A 1108 29.84 6.15 -0.67
CA ILE A 1108 28.39 5.90 -0.61
C ILE A 1108 27.80 6.11 -2.00
N LEU A 1109 27.10 5.09 -2.51
CA LEU A 1109 26.22 5.21 -3.67
C LEU A 1109 24.81 5.42 -3.14
N MET A 1110 24.22 6.58 -3.40
CA MET A 1110 22.98 7.04 -2.76
C MET A 1110 21.90 7.26 -3.80
N ASP A 1111 20.86 6.44 -3.78
CA ASP A 1111 19.67 6.73 -4.57
C ASP A 1111 19.00 8.03 -4.11
N ILE A 1112 18.70 8.91 -5.07
CA ILE A 1112 18.05 10.18 -4.80
C ILE A 1112 16.60 9.96 -4.37
N GLU A 1113 15.90 9.06 -5.07
CA GLU A 1113 14.45 8.88 -4.95
C GLU A 1113 14.13 7.65 -4.09
N MET A 1114 14.18 7.83 -2.77
CA MET A 1114 13.86 6.76 -1.81
C MET A 1114 12.67 7.12 -0.91
N PRO A 1115 11.83 6.14 -0.52
CA PRO A 1115 10.77 6.32 0.46
C PRO A 1115 11.33 6.55 1.88
N GLY A 1116 10.76 7.47 2.63
CA GLY A 1116 11.27 7.87 3.95
C GLY A 1116 12.14 9.13 3.83
N ILE A 1117 13.36 9.10 4.36
CA ILE A 1117 14.34 10.16 4.11
C ILE A 1117 14.95 9.94 2.71
N ASN A 1118 14.73 10.91 1.82
CA ASN A 1118 15.28 10.86 0.45
C ASN A 1118 16.82 11.00 0.45
N GLY A 1119 17.47 10.72 -0.70
CA GLY A 1119 18.92 10.76 -0.80
C GLY A 1119 19.53 12.14 -0.53
N TYR A 1120 18.85 13.22 -0.93
CA TYR A 1120 19.31 14.60 -0.68
C TYR A 1120 19.36 14.91 0.82
N ASP A 1121 18.28 14.64 1.53
CA ASP A 1121 18.17 14.94 2.95
C ASP A 1121 19.05 14.01 3.78
N THR A 1122 19.21 12.75 3.36
CA THR A 1122 20.20 11.83 3.93
C THR A 1122 21.61 12.42 3.81
N THR A 1123 21.97 12.95 2.64
CA THR A 1123 23.29 13.56 2.41
C THR A 1123 23.50 14.81 3.24
N LYS A 1124 22.49 15.68 3.38
CA LYS A 1124 22.58 16.86 4.25
C LYS A 1124 22.86 16.46 5.71
N GLN A 1125 22.21 15.41 6.21
CA GLN A 1125 22.46 14.89 7.57
C GLN A 1125 23.88 14.30 7.70
N LEU A 1126 24.37 13.61 6.67
CA LEU A 1126 25.75 13.12 6.61
C LEU A 1126 26.76 14.28 6.73
N ARG A 1127 26.52 15.38 6.01
CA ARG A 1127 27.40 16.55 6.03
C ARG A 1127 27.37 17.32 7.36
N GLN A 1128 26.28 17.25 8.12
CA GLN A 1128 26.19 17.82 9.47
C GLN A 1128 26.97 17.02 10.52
N THR A 1129 27.33 15.77 10.21
CA THR A 1129 28.10 14.90 11.11
C THR A 1129 29.59 14.97 10.76
N ALA A 1130 30.41 15.58 11.61
CA ALA A 1130 31.83 15.83 11.35
C ALA A 1130 32.60 14.59 10.86
N ARG A 1131 32.33 13.42 11.45
CA ARG A 1131 32.95 12.14 11.08
C ARG A 1131 32.65 11.66 9.65
N PHE A 1132 31.48 12.02 9.09
CA PHE A 1132 31.03 11.56 7.76
C PHE A 1132 31.06 12.67 6.71
N SER A 1133 31.34 13.90 7.12
CA SER A 1133 31.36 15.10 6.29
C SER A 1133 32.24 14.99 5.04
N THR A 1134 33.30 14.18 5.09
CA THR A 1134 34.28 14.01 4.00
C THR A 1134 34.08 12.77 3.14
N ILE A 1135 33.14 11.87 3.48
CA ILE A 1135 32.92 10.64 2.70
C ILE A 1135 32.29 11.00 1.35
N PRO A 1136 32.84 10.53 0.21
CA PRO A 1136 32.23 10.73 -1.10
C PRO A 1136 30.83 10.12 -1.18
N VAL A 1137 29.84 10.93 -1.60
CA VAL A 1137 28.47 10.49 -1.85
C VAL A 1137 28.14 10.70 -3.31
N ILE A 1138 27.92 9.61 -4.04
CA ILE A 1138 27.55 9.60 -5.46
C ILE A 1138 26.04 9.42 -5.56
N ALA A 1139 25.37 10.38 -6.17
CA ALA A 1139 23.93 10.35 -6.39
C ALA A 1139 23.58 9.33 -7.48
N MET A 1140 22.59 8.47 -7.25
CA MET A 1140 22.03 7.59 -8.28
C MET A 1140 20.64 8.10 -8.68
N THR A 1141 20.38 8.28 -9.97
CA THR A 1141 19.07 8.79 -10.44
C THR A 1141 18.66 8.18 -11.77
N ALA A 1142 17.34 8.11 -11.99
CA ALA A 1142 16.77 7.75 -13.30
C ALA A 1142 16.74 8.94 -14.29
N HIS A 1143 16.92 10.18 -13.83
CA HIS A 1143 16.81 11.39 -14.65
C HIS A 1143 18.02 12.31 -14.49
N GLY A 1144 18.94 12.25 -15.46
CA GLY A 1144 20.02 13.22 -15.60
C GLY A 1144 19.50 14.52 -16.18
N SER A 1145 19.38 15.55 -15.35
CA SER A 1145 19.10 16.91 -15.79
C SER A 1145 20.02 17.86 -15.04
N ASP A 1146 20.32 19.02 -15.63
CA ASP A 1146 21.09 20.09 -14.96
C ASP A 1146 20.49 20.45 -13.60
N THR A 1147 19.16 20.39 -13.48
CA THR A 1147 18.45 20.64 -12.21
C THR A 1147 18.69 19.56 -11.16
N THR A 1148 18.83 18.30 -11.58
CA THR A 1148 19.16 17.17 -10.70
C THR A 1148 20.59 17.31 -10.18
N GLU A 1149 21.54 17.61 -11.08
CA GLU A 1149 22.95 17.78 -10.71
C GLU A 1149 23.14 18.99 -9.76
N PHE A 1150 22.45 20.09 -10.03
CA PHE A 1150 22.45 21.27 -9.15
C PHE A 1150 21.89 20.96 -7.76
N SER A 1151 20.80 20.21 -7.68
CA SER A 1151 20.18 19.80 -6.41
C SER A 1151 21.06 18.83 -5.62
N ALA A 1152 21.72 17.89 -6.30
CA ALA A 1152 22.68 16.96 -5.71
C ALA A 1152 23.88 17.70 -5.10
N LYS A 1153 24.46 18.64 -5.83
CA LYS A 1153 25.57 19.47 -5.32
C LYS A 1153 25.14 20.31 -4.12
N GLN A 1154 23.94 20.93 -4.15
CA GLN A 1154 23.43 21.68 -2.99
C GLN A 1154 23.20 20.81 -1.75
N ALA A 1155 22.82 19.54 -1.93
CA ALA A 1155 22.68 18.60 -0.83
C ALA A 1155 24.02 18.12 -0.26
N GLY A 1156 25.14 18.42 -0.94
CA GLY A 1156 26.49 18.02 -0.56
C GLY A 1156 26.96 16.70 -1.18
N MET A 1157 26.30 16.22 -2.24
CA MET A 1157 26.75 15.07 -3.02
C MET A 1157 27.92 15.47 -3.93
N ASN A 1158 28.77 14.50 -4.25
CA ASN A 1158 30.04 14.68 -4.93
C ASN A 1158 29.95 14.49 -6.44
N ASP A 1159 29.11 13.55 -6.89
CA ASP A 1159 28.97 13.18 -8.29
C ASP A 1159 27.61 12.52 -8.55
N LEU A 1160 27.32 12.21 -9.82
CA LEU A 1160 26.06 11.60 -10.24
C LEU A 1160 26.28 10.39 -11.15
N LEU A 1161 25.48 9.35 -10.95
CA LEU A 1161 25.45 8.11 -11.73
C LEU A 1161 24.02 7.86 -12.22
N LEU A 1162 23.86 7.62 -13.53
CA LEU A 1162 22.57 7.36 -14.14
C LEU A 1162 22.15 5.89 -14.01
N LYS A 1163 20.85 5.68 -13.82
CA LYS A 1163 20.20 4.36 -13.89
C LYS A 1163 19.68 4.14 -15.32
N PRO A 1164 19.83 2.94 -15.92
CA PRO A 1164 20.40 1.71 -15.35
C PRO A 1164 21.93 1.79 -15.17
N ILE A 1165 22.43 1.20 -14.08
CA ILE A 1165 23.85 1.28 -13.69
C ILE A 1165 24.71 0.46 -14.66
N GLU A 1166 25.56 1.14 -15.41
CA GLU A 1166 26.56 0.51 -16.28
C GLU A 1166 27.86 0.21 -15.53
N ALA A 1167 28.43 -0.98 -15.74
CA ALA A 1167 29.60 -1.44 -15.00
C ALA A 1167 30.85 -0.58 -15.23
N ASN A 1168 31.04 -0.04 -16.44
CA ASN A 1168 32.19 0.80 -16.78
C ASN A 1168 32.08 2.17 -16.12
N ALA A 1169 30.93 2.85 -16.29
CA ALA A 1169 30.67 4.15 -15.65
C ALA A 1169 30.76 4.09 -14.12
N LEU A 1170 30.25 3.00 -13.52
CA LEU A 1170 30.38 2.75 -12.09
C LEU A 1170 31.86 2.57 -11.68
N ALA A 1171 32.64 1.80 -12.45
CA ALA A 1171 34.06 1.59 -12.18
C ALA A 1171 34.87 2.89 -12.27
N GLU A 1172 34.59 3.73 -13.27
CA GLU A 1172 35.25 5.04 -13.46
C GLU A 1172 34.96 6.00 -12.31
N ILE A 1173 33.68 6.15 -11.94
CA ILE A 1173 33.29 7.02 -10.82
C ILE A 1173 33.90 6.53 -9.50
N ILE A 1174 33.91 5.22 -9.25
CA ILE A 1174 34.53 4.68 -8.03
C ILE A 1174 36.04 4.91 -8.06
N ALA A 1175 36.71 4.67 -9.18
CA ALA A 1175 38.14 4.91 -9.33
C ALA A 1175 38.48 6.39 -9.07
N LYS A 1176 37.68 7.33 -9.60
CA LYS A 1176 37.84 8.77 -9.41
C LYS A 1176 37.78 9.20 -7.93
N TRP A 1177 36.92 8.58 -7.14
CA TRP A 1177 36.67 8.99 -5.75
C TRP A 1177 37.38 8.11 -4.69
N LEU A 1178 37.94 6.96 -5.08
CA LEU A 1178 38.72 6.07 -4.21
C LEU A 1178 40.21 5.99 -4.57
N SER A 1179 40.69 6.73 -5.59
CA SER A 1179 42.11 6.80 -5.98
C SER A 1179 42.99 7.53 -4.99
#